data_AF-W6PYF8-F1
#
_entry.id   AF-W6PYF8-F1
#
_cell.length_a   1.000
_cell.length_b   1.000
_cell.length_c   1.000
_cell.angle_alpha   90.00
_cell.angle_beta   90.00
_cell.angle_gamma   90.00
#
_symmetry.space_group_name_H-M   'P 1'
#
loop_
_entity.id
_entity.type
_entity.pdbx_description
1 polymer ?
#
loop_
_entity_poly.entity_id
_entity_poly.type
_entity_poly.pdbx_seq_one_letter_code
_entity_poly.pdbx_strand_id
1 'polypeptide(L)'
;MQSRPDSAGASAPSPPQDKLSTSEYPLQEIGSRYKDEARDSDELSLDLESGNLPLLPSEVDGMEAQSGKFERDPPFSCTPSGFCAWLRGPTPPHVYHINPWFPSLQAAPARLIDQKFPRKSSKIALLFGGLIFWIVVFFACFKASVAGQEVPGFGQPVKLSCHHRLWSNSTNCGLNGDLCRPFEDQSFAFRCPSGCAAAILLEPYVVGDQELNYRPLVVGGKPLEVGDQNSSIYRGDSSICASALHAGLIDDARGGCGILHRTGEQKNFQSIMQHGIESIEFLSSFPMSFRLENEASSPDSNKTTPIKCSDARWSLFAFTLIWTTFLSLVVTSAPAFYSMMYFIVWFQVAMASDPPSIGSYYDLVSIALGRFLPGAFVGFVLYYFCVRYTLKNLDAHWDKTVLWLGGCWVGALNTDTFDRIPISRLTPHDIQQQPGALTALIIVVGSLIVIAFGQAHCYRREGRFFPTISIYGVLVAVVLILVAVPNMNLRIHHYILSLLFLPGTTLQTRPSLLYSGILIGLFINGIARWGFDSILQTPGALLDGAKLGTVPPKIYPPSTTDANNLVFSFPDLEPHADGLSVLVNDVERFQVFRPKDGQHFPDFTWARTYPDEVEYFRFGLVHTNALGGLWYEDFSPPAVWGADGNFVFPDSEIPEDPGSESKSG
;
A
#
# COMPACT_ATOMS: atom_id res chain seq x y z
N MET A 1 22.26 -19.04 34.45
CA MET A 1 23.17 -19.37 35.60
C MET A 1 24.61 -19.20 35.14
N GLN A 2 25.56 -19.12 36.08
CA GLN A 2 26.98 -18.86 35.79
C GLN A 2 27.78 -20.16 35.67
N SER A 3 28.76 -20.20 34.75
CA SER A 3 30.08 -20.78 35.01
C SER A 3 31.09 -20.43 33.90
N ARG A 4 32.23 -19.86 34.30
CA ARG A 4 33.50 -19.89 33.54
C ARG A 4 34.42 -20.93 34.19
N PRO A 5 35.52 -21.30 33.53
CA PRO A 5 36.81 -21.13 34.20
C PRO A 5 37.88 -20.49 33.29
N ASP A 6 38.92 -19.90 33.92
CA ASP A 6 40.08 -19.26 33.27
C ASP A 6 41.41 -19.82 33.81
N SER A 7 42.40 -20.04 32.92
CA SER A 7 43.86 -20.08 33.21
C SER A 7 44.63 -20.04 31.86
N ALA A 8 45.43 -19.01 31.54
CA ALA A 8 46.76 -18.64 32.05
C ALA A 8 47.86 -19.68 31.72
N GLY A 9 49.01 -19.36 31.09
CA GLY A 9 49.59 -18.10 30.57
C GLY A 9 50.83 -18.44 29.70
N ALA A 10 51.87 -17.62 29.45
CA ALA A 10 52.14 -16.18 29.64
C ALA A 10 53.47 -15.81 28.92
N SER A 11 53.61 -14.59 28.38
CA SER A 11 54.91 -13.86 28.22
C SER A 11 54.73 -12.44 27.64
N ALA A 12 55.64 -11.53 27.99
CA ALA A 12 55.81 -10.19 27.42
C ALA A 12 57.31 -9.78 27.53
N PRO A 13 57.82 -8.86 26.68
CA PRO A 13 58.00 -7.48 27.15
C PRO A 13 57.78 -6.38 26.08
N SER A 14 57.86 -5.12 26.50
CA SER A 14 57.59 -3.86 25.79
C SER A 14 58.79 -2.88 25.89
N PRO A 15 58.76 -1.59 25.45
CA PRO A 15 57.79 -0.83 24.65
C PRO A 15 58.36 -0.57 23.21
N PRO A 16 58.64 0.64 22.61
CA PRO A 16 58.54 2.06 23.02
C PRO A 16 57.27 2.76 22.44
N GLN A 17 57.35 4.06 22.10
CA GLN A 17 56.30 4.92 21.52
C GLN A 17 56.91 5.96 20.57
N ASP A 18 56.18 6.46 19.54
CA ASP A 18 56.05 7.92 19.28
C ASP A 18 54.97 8.33 18.25
N LYS A 19 54.21 9.38 18.60
CA LYS A 19 53.60 10.49 17.81
C LYS A 19 52.64 10.31 16.60
N LEU A 20 51.49 11.01 16.77
CA LEU A 20 50.67 11.80 15.81
C LEU A 20 49.91 11.07 14.67
N SER A 21 48.74 11.54 14.21
CA SER A 21 47.88 12.64 14.67
C SER A 21 46.42 12.45 14.21
N THR A 22 45.44 12.81 15.06
CA THR A 22 44.03 13.03 14.65
C THR A 22 43.76 14.53 14.45
N SER A 23 42.85 14.86 13.52
CA SER A 23 42.50 16.25 13.19
C SER A 23 41.03 16.51 13.49
N GLU A 24 40.75 17.14 14.64
CA GLU A 24 39.47 17.76 14.94
C GLU A 24 39.57 19.28 14.69
N TYR A 25 38.52 19.88 14.12
CA TYR A 25 38.46 21.34 13.94
C TYR A 25 37.73 22.00 15.13
N PRO A 26 38.33 23.00 15.81
CA PRO A 26 37.78 23.55 17.04
C PRO A 26 36.71 24.63 16.81
N LEU A 27 35.78 24.71 17.77
CA LEU A 27 34.96 25.91 17.99
C LEU A 27 35.84 27.05 18.53
N GLN A 28 35.57 28.29 18.12
CA GLN A 28 36.27 29.47 18.61
C GLN A 28 35.34 30.38 19.42
N GLU A 29 35.75 30.67 20.65
CA GLU A 29 35.08 31.57 21.58
C GLU A 29 35.88 32.89 21.69
N ILE A 30 35.20 34.04 21.64
CA ILE A 30 35.79 35.37 21.90
C ILE A 30 34.81 36.15 22.78
N GLY A 31 35.27 36.57 23.97
CA GLY A 31 34.42 37.08 25.03
C GLY A 31 34.28 38.60 25.16
N SER A 32 33.21 38.97 25.84
CA SER A 32 33.04 40.12 26.76
C SER A 32 33.74 41.47 26.48
N ARG A 33 32.90 42.52 26.44
CA ARG A 33 33.26 43.81 27.06
C ARG A 33 32.07 44.38 27.84
N TYR A 34 32.39 44.96 28.99
CA TYR A 34 31.49 45.31 30.08
C TYR A 34 30.76 46.66 29.87
N LYS A 35 29.48 46.74 30.25
CA LYS A 35 28.95 47.82 31.12
C LYS A 35 27.50 47.57 31.55
N ASP A 36 27.22 47.77 32.83
CA ASP A 36 25.87 47.79 33.39
C ASP A 36 25.16 49.13 33.14
N GLU A 37 23.86 49.08 32.93
CA GLU A 37 22.90 50.04 33.49
C GLU A 37 21.55 49.32 33.65
N ALA A 38 20.79 49.63 34.70
CA ALA A 38 19.63 48.82 35.11
C ALA A 38 18.36 49.66 35.25
N ARG A 39 17.26 49.22 34.61
CA ARG A 39 15.88 49.59 35.00
C ARG A 39 14.79 48.71 34.38
N ASP A 40 13.80 48.43 35.24
CA ASP A 40 12.39 48.07 35.06
C ASP A 40 11.82 47.42 33.77
N SER A 41 10.99 46.40 34.05
CA SER A 41 9.82 45.86 33.32
C SER A 41 9.33 46.54 32.04
N ASP A 42 9.06 45.74 30.99
CA ASP A 42 7.70 45.19 30.78
C ASP A 42 7.68 44.05 29.71
N GLU A 43 6.49 43.63 29.25
CA GLU A 43 6.25 42.50 28.33
C GLU A 43 7.04 42.59 27.01
N LEU A 44 7.74 41.51 26.62
CA LEU A 44 8.34 41.39 25.29
C LEU A 44 7.55 40.41 24.40
N SER A 45 6.76 40.97 23.48
CA SER A 45 6.09 40.22 22.42
C SER A 45 7.08 39.82 21.33
N LEU A 46 7.13 38.51 21.00
CA LEU A 46 7.90 38.00 19.86
C LEU A 46 7.14 38.20 18.55
N ASP A 47 7.23 39.41 18.00
CA ASP A 47 7.08 39.62 16.57
C ASP A 47 8.32 39.07 15.86
N LEU A 48 8.11 38.21 14.85
CA LEU A 48 9.18 37.50 14.15
C LEU A 48 9.24 38.01 12.71
N GLU A 49 10.31 38.74 12.38
CA GLU A 49 10.43 39.52 11.14
C GLU A 49 10.25 38.66 9.86
N SER A 50 9.37 39.11 8.98
CA SER A 50 9.10 38.45 7.70
C SER A 50 10.13 38.86 6.65
N GLY A 51 11.20 38.07 6.51
CA GLY A 51 12.24 38.27 5.50
C GLY A 51 11.72 38.31 4.06
N ASN A 52 12.29 39.21 3.25
CA ASN A 52 11.83 39.56 1.90
C ASN A 52 11.66 38.37 0.94
N LEU A 53 10.44 38.22 0.38
CA LEU A 53 10.11 37.45 -0.83
C LEU A 53 8.96 38.17 -1.58
N PRO A 54 8.76 37.92 -2.89
CA PRO A 54 8.22 38.93 -3.79
C PRO A 54 6.74 39.29 -3.58
N LEU A 55 6.45 40.59 -3.75
CA LEU A 55 5.15 41.22 -3.58
C LEU A 55 4.07 40.63 -4.50
N LEU A 56 3.04 40.03 -3.89
CA LEU A 56 1.70 39.94 -4.46
C LEU A 56 0.82 41.05 -3.85
N PRO A 57 -0.12 41.66 -4.59
CA PRO A 57 -0.85 42.84 -4.11
C PRO A 57 -1.66 42.56 -2.84
N SER A 58 -1.48 43.42 -1.83
CA SER A 58 -2.25 43.38 -0.58
C SER A 58 -3.69 43.87 -0.77
N GLU A 59 -4.58 43.37 0.09
CA GLU A 59 -5.98 43.80 0.19
C GLU A 59 -6.04 45.32 0.52
N VAL A 60 -6.99 46.04 -0.10
CA VAL A 60 -7.31 47.45 0.23
C VAL A 60 -8.61 47.44 1.03
N ASP A 61 -8.56 47.94 2.26
CA ASP A 61 -9.68 47.89 3.20
C ASP A 61 -10.43 49.23 3.30
N GLY A 62 -11.73 49.16 3.54
CA GLY A 62 -12.63 50.24 3.99
C GLY A 62 -12.67 51.57 3.22
N MET A 63 -13.60 51.72 2.27
CA MET A 63 -14.36 52.99 2.12
C MET A 63 -15.76 52.79 1.52
N GLU A 64 -16.60 53.82 1.66
CA GLU A 64 -18.07 53.74 1.69
C GLU A 64 -18.78 53.43 0.36
N ALA A 65 -20.06 53.04 0.47
CA ALA A 65 -20.87 52.58 -0.65
C ALA A 65 -21.30 53.70 -1.62
N GLN A 66 -20.97 53.55 -2.91
CA GLN A 66 -21.61 54.29 -4.00
C GLN A 66 -21.95 53.41 -5.22
N SER A 67 -23.25 53.37 -5.52
CA SER A 67 -23.89 53.23 -6.84
C SER A 67 -23.32 52.25 -7.89
N GLY A 68 -24.10 51.20 -8.17
CA GLY A 68 -24.59 50.98 -9.55
C GLY A 68 -23.59 50.59 -10.65
N LYS A 69 -22.44 49.98 -10.32
CA LYS A 69 -21.55 49.40 -11.35
C LYS A 69 -22.14 48.08 -11.86
N PHE A 70 -22.56 48.07 -13.13
CA PHE A 70 -22.98 46.86 -13.85
C PHE A 70 -21.95 45.74 -13.71
N GLU A 71 -22.37 44.57 -13.22
CA GLU A 71 -21.60 43.34 -13.38
C GLU A 71 -21.38 43.09 -14.88
N ARG A 72 -20.12 42.95 -15.28
CA ARG A 72 -19.76 42.71 -16.67
C ARG A 72 -19.07 41.36 -16.78
N ASP A 73 -19.88 40.30 -16.88
CA ASP A 73 -19.41 39.00 -17.35
C ASP A 73 -19.21 39.08 -18.87
N PRO A 74 -17.98 38.93 -19.39
CA PRO A 74 -17.73 38.98 -20.84
C PRO A 74 -18.51 37.87 -21.55
N PRO A 75 -19.36 38.19 -22.56
CA PRO A 75 -20.15 37.19 -23.26
C PRO A 75 -19.26 36.21 -24.02
N PHE A 76 -19.72 34.97 -24.16
CA PHE A 76 -18.99 33.96 -24.93
C PHE A 76 -18.87 34.40 -26.40
N SER A 77 -17.65 34.31 -26.94
CA SER A 77 -17.35 34.67 -28.33
C SER A 77 -16.31 33.69 -28.87
N CYS A 78 -16.55 33.17 -30.07
CA CYS A 78 -15.65 32.24 -30.76
C CYS A 78 -14.39 32.92 -31.33
N THR A 79 -14.21 34.23 -31.14
CA THR A 79 -12.95 34.92 -31.49
C THR A 79 -11.87 34.60 -30.44
N PRO A 80 -10.59 34.42 -30.80
CA PRO A 80 -9.55 34.10 -29.81
C PRO A 80 -9.41 35.15 -28.69
N SER A 81 -9.55 36.43 -29.04
CA SER A 81 -9.57 37.53 -28.07
C SER A 81 -10.82 37.52 -27.19
N GLY A 82 -12.00 37.26 -27.76
CA GLY A 82 -13.26 37.15 -27.01
C GLY A 82 -13.33 35.91 -26.11
N PHE A 83 -12.77 34.77 -26.54
CA PHE A 83 -12.66 33.56 -25.74
C PHE A 83 -11.65 33.72 -24.60
N CYS A 84 -10.49 34.36 -24.84
CA CYS A 84 -9.56 34.71 -23.77
C CYS A 84 -10.14 35.76 -22.81
N ALA A 85 -10.92 36.73 -23.29
CA ALA A 85 -11.66 37.66 -22.44
C ALA A 85 -12.71 36.93 -21.60
N TRP A 86 -13.47 36.00 -22.21
CA TRP A 86 -14.39 35.09 -21.51
C TRP A 86 -13.68 34.32 -20.39
N LEU A 87 -12.59 33.61 -20.69
CA LEU A 87 -11.82 32.82 -19.71
C LEU A 87 -11.27 33.63 -18.52
N ARG A 88 -11.05 34.95 -18.67
CA ARG A 88 -10.63 35.83 -17.55
C ARG A 88 -11.71 36.04 -16.50
N GLY A 89 -12.97 35.73 -16.80
CA GLY A 89 -14.07 35.84 -15.85
C GLY A 89 -14.74 37.21 -15.80
N PRO A 90 -15.73 37.37 -14.91
CA PRO A 90 -16.45 38.62 -14.71
C PRO A 90 -15.56 39.69 -14.06
N THR A 91 -15.95 40.95 -14.26
CA THR A 91 -15.40 42.08 -13.51
C THR A 91 -16.54 42.82 -12.77
N PRO A 92 -16.47 42.96 -11.42
CA PRO A 92 -15.49 42.37 -10.50
C PRO A 92 -15.53 40.83 -10.45
N PRO A 93 -14.46 40.15 -9.98
CA PRO A 93 -14.46 38.70 -9.79
C PRO A 93 -15.41 38.29 -8.65
N HIS A 94 -16.04 37.13 -8.80
CA HIS A 94 -16.97 36.59 -7.81
C HIS A 94 -16.24 35.69 -6.81
N VAL A 95 -15.99 36.21 -5.61
CA VAL A 95 -15.42 35.45 -4.49
C VAL A 95 -16.47 34.49 -3.93
N TYR A 96 -16.15 33.19 -3.87
CA TYR A 96 -17.02 32.20 -3.23
C TYR A 96 -16.89 32.26 -1.70
N HIS A 97 -18.00 32.04 -0.98
CA HIS A 97 -18.03 31.89 0.47
C HIS A 97 -19.11 30.87 0.86
N ILE A 98 -18.85 30.02 1.85
CA ILE A 98 -19.82 29.00 2.32
C ILE A 98 -20.60 29.57 3.51
N ASN A 99 -21.84 30.00 3.23
CA ASN A 99 -22.73 30.49 4.28
C ASN A 99 -23.32 29.31 5.10
N PRO A 100 -23.23 29.35 6.45
CA PRO A 100 -23.73 28.29 7.32
C PRO A 100 -25.26 28.12 7.29
N TRP A 101 -25.72 26.87 7.23
CA TRP A 101 -27.12 26.54 7.53
C TRP A 101 -27.39 26.65 9.02
N PHE A 102 -28.39 27.45 9.43
CA PHE A 102 -28.71 27.74 10.84
C PHE A 102 -27.51 28.30 11.65
N PRO A 103 -27.01 29.53 11.34
CA PRO A 103 -25.77 30.06 11.89
C PRO A 103 -25.73 30.12 13.44
N SER A 104 -26.88 30.35 14.07
CA SER A 104 -27.04 30.38 15.53
C SER A 104 -26.78 29.02 16.18
N LEU A 105 -27.13 27.92 15.53
CA LEU A 105 -26.88 26.56 16.01
C LEU A 105 -25.44 26.14 15.75
N GLN A 106 -24.88 26.41 14.57
CA GLN A 106 -23.49 26.06 14.25
C GLN A 106 -22.49 26.79 15.15
N ALA A 107 -22.76 28.05 15.51
CA ALA A 107 -21.88 28.83 16.39
C ALA A 107 -22.04 28.50 17.89
N ALA A 108 -23.04 27.73 18.31
CA ALA A 108 -23.31 27.48 19.73
C ALA A 108 -22.18 26.72 20.48
N PRO A 109 -21.56 25.66 19.93
CA PRO A 109 -20.46 24.96 20.59
C PRO A 109 -19.21 25.85 20.75
N ALA A 110 -18.86 26.61 19.71
CA ALA A 110 -17.75 27.57 19.74
C ALA A 110 -17.98 28.65 20.81
N ARG A 111 -19.16 29.28 20.82
CA ARG A 111 -19.54 30.29 21.84
C ARG A 111 -19.46 29.76 23.27
N LEU A 112 -19.84 28.50 23.50
CA LEU A 112 -19.77 27.88 24.83
C LEU A 112 -18.31 27.71 25.30
N ILE A 113 -17.38 27.38 24.40
CA ILE A 113 -15.95 27.36 24.71
C ILE A 113 -15.38 28.77 24.88
N ASP A 114 -15.79 29.73 24.04
CA ASP A 114 -15.37 31.13 24.18
C ASP A 114 -15.80 31.75 25.52
N GLN A 115 -16.99 31.40 26.00
CA GLN A 115 -17.52 31.82 27.31
C GLN A 115 -16.78 31.15 28.49
N LYS A 116 -16.49 29.84 28.41
CA LYS A 116 -15.83 29.10 29.50
C LYS A 116 -14.30 29.28 29.53
N PHE A 117 -13.68 29.52 28.39
CA PHE A 117 -12.23 29.59 28.21
C PHE A 117 -11.83 30.81 27.37
N PRO A 118 -12.07 32.06 27.83
CA PRO A 118 -11.87 33.26 27.00
C PRO A 118 -10.41 33.49 26.58
N ARG A 119 -9.43 33.12 27.42
CA ARG A 119 -7.99 33.32 27.16
C ARG A 119 -7.48 32.38 26.06
N LYS A 120 -6.72 32.90 25.09
CA LYS A 120 -6.07 32.12 24.02
C LYS A 120 -5.26 30.93 24.57
N SER A 121 -4.49 31.14 25.64
CA SER A 121 -3.71 30.10 26.31
C SER A 121 -4.58 28.98 26.90
N SER A 122 -5.75 29.29 27.48
CA SER A 122 -6.70 28.29 27.97
C SER A 122 -7.31 27.46 26.84
N LYS A 123 -7.60 28.06 25.67
CA LYS A 123 -8.08 27.32 24.49
C LYS A 123 -7.00 26.40 23.92
N ILE A 124 -5.75 26.86 23.89
CA ILE A 124 -4.59 26.05 23.48
C ILE A 124 -4.35 24.89 24.44
N ALA A 125 -4.40 25.13 25.76
CA ALA A 125 -4.26 24.08 26.77
C ALA A 125 -5.40 23.04 26.69
N LEU A 126 -6.64 23.47 26.45
CA LEU A 126 -7.78 22.57 26.23
C LEU A 126 -7.60 21.71 24.97
N LEU A 127 -7.10 22.31 23.88
CA LEU A 127 -6.81 21.63 22.61
C LEU A 127 -5.72 20.56 22.78
N PHE A 128 -4.60 20.90 23.40
CA PHE A 128 -3.53 19.94 23.71
C PHE A 128 -3.98 18.87 24.70
N GLY A 129 -4.73 19.23 25.75
CA GLY A 129 -5.31 18.28 26.69
C GLY A 129 -6.25 17.27 26.01
N GLY A 130 -7.07 17.74 25.05
CA GLY A 130 -7.92 16.89 24.23
C GLY A 130 -7.16 15.99 23.26
N LEU A 131 -6.04 16.45 22.70
CA LEU A 131 -5.14 15.63 21.90
C LEU A 131 -4.46 14.55 22.76
N ILE A 132 -3.92 14.93 23.92
CA ILE A 132 -3.28 14.00 24.87
C ILE A 132 -4.29 12.96 25.38
N PHE A 133 -5.53 13.36 25.67
CA PHE A 133 -6.60 12.42 26.02
C PHE A 133 -6.84 11.39 24.90
N TRP A 134 -6.96 11.83 23.64
CA TRP A 134 -7.10 10.91 22.52
C TRP A 134 -5.90 9.99 22.36
N ILE A 135 -4.66 10.51 22.44
CA ILE A 135 -3.43 9.71 22.38
C ILE A 135 -3.44 8.63 23.47
N VAL A 136 -3.69 9.01 24.74
CA VAL A 136 -3.67 8.08 25.87
C VAL A 136 -4.74 7.00 25.70
N VAL A 137 -5.98 7.37 25.35
CA VAL A 137 -7.07 6.38 25.15
C VAL A 137 -6.80 5.50 23.92
N PHE A 138 -6.42 6.08 22.79
CA PHE A 138 -6.15 5.34 21.55
C PHE A 138 -5.02 4.33 21.72
N PHE A 139 -3.85 4.75 22.22
CA PHE A 139 -2.71 3.84 22.41
C PHE A 139 -2.94 2.83 23.55
N ALA A 140 -3.68 3.19 24.61
CA ALA A 140 -4.05 2.22 25.65
C ALA A 140 -5.03 1.16 25.12
N CYS A 141 -6.09 1.56 24.41
CA CYS A 141 -7.04 0.63 23.81
C CYS A 141 -6.41 -0.21 22.69
N PHE A 142 -5.53 0.36 21.87
CA PHE A 142 -4.79 -0.37 20.85
C PHE A 142 -3.82 -1.39 21.48
N LYS A 143 -3.02 -1.00 22.48
CA LYS A 143 -2.13 -1.92 23.21
C LYS A 143 -2.93 -3.02 23.93
N ALA A 144 -4.06 -2.69 24.54
CA ALA A 144 -4.95 -3.67 25.16
C ALA A 144 -5.56 -4.63 24.13
N SER A 145 -5.88 -4.17 22.91
CA SER A 145 -6.34 -5.03 21.82
C SER A 145 -5.24 -5.94 21.26
N VAL A 146 -3.96 -5.60 21.41
CA VAL A 146 -2.84 -6.47 21.01
C VAL A 146 -2.55 -7.50 22.11
N ALA A 147 -2.41 -7.06 23.36
CA ALA A 147 -2.14 -7.94 24.50
C ALA A 147 -3.31 -8.89 24.81
N GLY A 148 -4.55 -8.44 24.65
CA GLY A 148 -5.76 -9.24 24.87
C GLY A 148 -6.06 -10.29 23.78
N GLN A 149 -5.10 -10.60 22.91
CA GLN A 149 -5.23 -11.59 21.84
C GLN A 149 -4.22 -12.75 21.94
N GLU A 150 -3.46 -12.85 23.03
CA GLU A 150 -2.53 -13.97 23.26
C GLU A 150 -3.25 -15.32 23.27
N VAL A 151 -2.83 -16.20 22.36
CA VAL A 151 -3.34 -17.57 22.23
C VAL A 151 -2.50 -18.50 23.12
N PRO A 152 -3.10 -19.30 24.01
CA PRO A 152 -2.36 -20.25 24.86
C PRO A 152 -1.45 -21.15 24.03
N GLY A 153 -0.19 -21.27 24.43
CA GLY A 153 0.84 -22.05 23.72
C GLY A 153 1.47 -21.38 22.49
N PHE A 154 0.80 -20.40 21.85
CA PHE A 154 1.24 -19.80 20.58
C PHE A 154 1.60 -18.30 20.66
N GLY A 155 1.26 -17.62 21.75
CA GLY A 155 1.60 -16.20 21.97
C GLY A 155 0.72 -15.23 21.17
N GLN A 156 1.27 -14.06 20.81
CA GLN A 156 0.51 -13.02 20.09
C GLN A 156 0.33 -13.37 18.61
N PRO A 157 -0.91 -13.38 18.07
CA PRO A 157 -1.17 -13.70 16.68
C PRO A 157 -0.45 -12.78 15.69
N VAL A 158 0.24 -13.38 14.72
CA VAL A 158 0.88 -12.64 13.61
C VAL A 158 -0.22 -12.02 12.75
N LYS A 159 -0.23 -10.68 12.63
CA LYS A 159 -1.15 -9.99 11.71
C LYS A 159 -0.74 -10.25 10.26
N LEU A 160 -1.65 -10.81 9.47
CA LEU A 160 -1.45 -11.09 8.05
C LEU A 160 -2.15 -10.05 7.17
N SER A 161 -1.70 -9.96 5.92
CA SER A 161 -2.48 -9.38 4.81
C SER A 161 -3.32 -10.48 4.14
N CYS A 162 -4.37 -10.11 3.40
CA CYS A 162 -5.20 -11.10 2.69
C CYS A 162 -4.46 -11.86 1.57
N HIS A 163 -3.27 -11.42 1.18
CA HIS A 163 -2.41 -12.07 0.17
C HIS A 163 -1.20 -12.80 0.80
N HIS A 164 -1.13 -12.92 2.13
CA HIS A 164 0.01 -13.53 2.82
C HIS A 164 0.00 -15.07 2.66
N ARG A 165 1.16 -15.63 2.32
CA ARG A 165 1.41 -17.04 2.02
C ARG A 165 2.61 -17.52 2.84
N LEU A 166 2.85 -18.83 2.94
CA LEU A 166 4.11 -19.35 3.49
C LEU A 166 5.17 -19.52 2.39
N TRP A 167 4.73 -19.93 1.20
CA TRP A 167 5.52 -19.98 -0.02
C TRP A 167 5.18 -18.75 -0.88
N SER A 168 6.19 -17.93 -1.20
CA SER A 168 5.95 -16.65 -1.90
C SER A 168 5.74 -16.87 -3.41
N ASN A 169 6.78 -17.40 -4.08
CA ASN A 169 6.74 -18.00 -5.41
C ASN A 169 7.92 -18.99 -5.56
N SER A 170 7.97 -19.72 -6.67
CA SER A 170 8.95 -20.78 -6.93
C SER A 170 10.42 -20.34 -6.92
N THR A 171 10.70 -19.08 -7.27
CA THR A 171 12.07 -18.54 -7.43
C THR A 171 12.57 -17.81 -6.18
N ASN A 172 11.70 -17.10 -5.45
CA ASN A 172 12.07 -16.44 -4.18
C ASN A 172 12.23 -17.44 -3.03
N CYS A 173 11.58 -18.61 -3.10
CA CYS A 173 11.90 -19.73 -2.21
C CYS A 173 13.23 -20.43 -2.57
N GLY A 174 13.78 -20.16 -3.75
CA GLY A 174 15.06 -20.68 -4.24
C GLY A 174 15.07 -22.18 -4.49
N LEU A 175 16.25 -22.68 -4.87
CA LEU A 175 16.51 -24.10 -5.12
C LEU A 175 15.99 -24.98 -3.96
N ASN A 176 15.19 -25.99 -4.31
CA ASN A 176 14.47 -26.90 -3.41
C ASN A 176 13.55 -26.23 -2.36
N GLY A 177 13.28 -24.93 -2.47
CA GLY A 177 12.49 -24.18 -1.50
C GLY A 177 13.26 -23.78 -0.23
N ASP A 178 14.59 -23.89 -0.22
CA ASP A 178 15.41 -23.74 0.99
C ASP A 178 15.23 -22.40 1.72
N LEU A 179 14.87 -21.32 1.02
CA LEU A 179 14.62 -19.99 1.60
C LEU A 179 13.23 -19.85 2.24
N CYS A 180 12.30 -20.77 1.98
CA CYS A 180 10.95 -20.78 2.55
C CYS A 180 10.78 -21.79 3.71
N ARG A 181 11.87 -22.39 4.20
CA ARG A 181 11.89 -23.28 5.38
C ARG A 181 11.41 -22.58 6.67
N PRO A 182 10.94 -23.32 7.70
CA PRO A 182 10.76 -24.77 7.75
C PRO A 182 9.50 -25.24 7.00
N PHE A 183 9.48 -26.49 6.54
CA PHE A 183 8.34 -27.07 5.82
C PHE A 183 7.31 -27.75 6.74
N GLU A 184 7.74 -28.13 7.95
CA GLU A 184 6.99 -28.87 8.97
C GLU A 184 7.37 -28.38 10.38
N ASP A 185 6.83 -29.00 11.42
CA ASP A 185 7.15 -28.80 12.86
C ASP A 185 7.08 -27.36 13.41
N GLN A 186 6.57 -26.40 12.63
CA GLN A 186 6.30 -25.04 13.08
C GLN A 186 4.81 -24.70 12.99
N SER A 187 4.26 -24.24 14.11
CA SER A 187 2.88 -23.78 14.22
C SER A 187 2.82 -22.42 14.91
N PHE A 188 1.92 -21.54 14.47
CA PHE A 188 1.78 -20.19 15.01
C PHE A 188 0.35 -19.67 14.93
N ALA A 189 -0.03 -18.80 15.86
CA ALA A 189 -1.29 -18.07 15.80
C ALA A 189 -1.22 -16.93 14.78
N PHE A 190 -2.29 -16.72 14.01
CA PHE A 190 -2.38 -15.67 13.00
C PHE A 190 -3.69 -14.87 13.13
N ARG A 191 -3.70 -13.62 12.63
CA ARG A 191 -4.88 -12.75 12.56
C ARG A 191 -5.08 -12.22 11.14
N CYS A 192 -6.29 -12.42 10.60
CA CYS A 192 -6.72 -11.91 9.30
C CYS A 192 -7.69 -10.72 9.46
N PRO A 193 -7.60 -9.70 8.60
CA PRO A 193 -8.59 -8.61 8.53
C PRO A 193 -9.89 -9.06 7.86
N SER A 194 -10.90 -8.17 7.82
CA SER A 194 -12.16 -8.38 7.10
C SER A 194 -12.03 -8.14 5.59
N GLY A 195 -12.91 -8.75 4.80
CA GLY A 195 -13.04 -8.50 3.36
C GLY A 195 -11.95 -9.16 2.51
N CYS A 196 -11.34 -10.24 3.01
CA CYS A 196 -10.31 -11.02 2.32
C CYS A 196 -10.88 -11.96 1.24
N ALA A 197 -12.20 -12.21 1.19
CA ALA A 197 -12.82 -12.92 0.07
C ALA A 197 -12.62 -12.20 -1.28
N ALA A 198 -12.42 -10.88 -1.25
CA ALA A 198 -12.10 -10.06 -2.42
C ALA A 198 -10.60 -10.04 -2.78
N ALA A 199 -9.72 -10.71 -2.02
CA ALA A 199 -8.28 -10.71 -2.24
C ALA A 199 -7.87 -11.77 -3.28
N ILE A 200 -8.01 -11.39 -4.54
CA ILE A 200 -7.73 -12.22 -5.71
C ILE A 200 -6.28 -12.08 -6.21
N LEU A 201 -5.87 -13.02 -7.06
CA LEU A 201 -4.73 -12.85 -7.96
C LEU A 201 -5.00 -11.68 -8.92
N LEU A 202 -3.99 -10.84 -9.14
CA LEU A 202 -4.00 -9.77 -10.15
C LEU A 202 -3.00 -10.03 -11.29
N GLU A 203 -2.01 -10.89 -11.02
CA GLU A 203 -1.03 -11.38 -11.97
C GLU A 203 -1.31 -12.86 -12.26
N PRO A 204 -1.03 -13.35 -13.48
CA PRO A 204 -1.11 -14.77 -13.78
C PRO A 204 -0.15 -15.58 -12.89
N TYR A 205 -0.69 -16.54 -12.17
CA TYR A 205 0.04 -17.43 -11.27
C TYR A 205 -0.24 -18.88 -11.67
N VAL A 206 0.82 -19.67 -11.85
CA VAL A 206 0.70 -21.06 -12.31
C VAL A 206 0.62 -22.02 -11.13
N VAL A 207 -0.29 -22.99 -11.21
CA VAL A 207 -0.43 -24.12 -10.29
C VAL A 207 -0.45 -25.39 -11.14
N GLY A 208 0.67 -26.11 -11.19
CA GLY A 208 0.81 -27.28 -12.06
C GLY A 208 0.64 -26.94 -13.54
N ASP A 209 -0.40 -27.49 -14.16
CA ASP A 209 -0.77 -27.26 -15.57
C ASP A 209 -1.65 -26.01 -15.79
N GLN A 210 -2.16 -25.39 -14.73
CA GLN A 210 -3.16 -24.32 -14.83
C GLN A 210 -2.56 -22.94 -14.57
N GLU A 211 -2.80 -21.98 -15.48
CA GLU A 211 -2.50 -20.56 -15.25
C GLU A 211 -3.75 -19.82 -14.75
N LEU A 212 -3.61 -19.13 -13.62
CA LEU A 212 -4.74 -18.58 -12.84
C LEU A 212 -4.60 -17.08 -12.66
N ASN A 213 -5.69 -16.34 -12.92
CA ASN A 213 -5.79 -14.91 -12.60
C ASN A 213 -7.21 -14.59 -12.08
N TYR A 214 -7.39 -13.44 -11.45
CA TYR A 214 -8.66 -12.88 -10.95
C TYR A 214 -9.50 -13.77 -10.00
N ARG A 215 -8.90 -14.81 -9.42
CA ARG A 215 -9.49 -15.67 -8.37
C ARG A 215 -8.63 -15.71 -7.10
N PRO A 216 -9.18 -16.06 -5.92
CA PRO A 216 -8.37 -16.32 -4.73
C PRO A 216 -7.43 -17.51 -4.95
N LEU A 217 -6.18 -17.40 -4.48
CA LEU A 217 -5.25 -18.54 -4.48
C LEU A 217 -5.45 -19.38 -3.21
N VAL A 218 -6.15 -20.50 -3.37
CA VAL A 218 -6.36 -21.54 -2.35
C VAL A 218 -6.22 -22.89 -3.05
N VAL A 219 -5.17 -23.64 -2.77
CA VAL A 219 -4.87 -24.93 -3.43
C VAL A 219 -5.09 -26.07 -2.42
N GLY A 220 -5.93 -27.03 -2.78
CA GLY A 220 -6.44 -28.04 -1.86
C GLY A 220 -7.49 -27.50 -0.88
N GLY A 221 -7.63 -28.16 0.27
CA GLY A 221 -8.61 -27.79 1.29
C GLY A 221 -9.86 -28.69 1.35
N LYS A 222 -10.02 -29.62 0.40
CA LYS A 222 -10.96 -30.73 0.57
C LYS A 222 -10.56 -31.56 1.81
N PRO A 223 -11.48 -31.85 2.76
CA PRO A 223 -11.15 -32.64 3.93
C PRO A 223 -10.70 -34.05 3.56
N LEU A 224 -9.62 -34.49 4.21
CA LEU A 224 -9.16 -35.89 4.19
C LEU A 224 -9.61 -36.57 5.49
N GLU A 225 -10.17 -37.78 5.38
CA GLU A 225 -10.55 -38.62 6.53
C GLU A 225 -9.28 -39.21 7.18
N VAL A 226 -8.70 -38.47 8.13
CA VAL A 226 -7.49 -38.88 8.86
C VAL A 226 -7.90 -39.39 10.25
N GLY A 227 -8.55 -40.55 10.26
CA GLY A 227 -9.17 -41.12 11.46
C GLY A 227 -10.45 -40.38 11.84
N ASP A 228 -10.63 -40.11 13.13
CA ASP A 228 -11.86 -39.53 13.70
C ASP A 228 -11.94 -37.97 13.54
N GLN A 229 -11.11 -37.40 12.66
CA GLN A 229 -10.93 -35.96 12.47
C GLN A 229 -10.83 -35.60 10.98
N ASN A 230 -11.79 -34.80 10.50
CA ASN A 230 -11.76 -34.26 9.13
C ASN A 230 -10.93 -32.98 9.08
N SER A 231 -9.72 -33.07 8.52
CA SER A 231 -8.82 -31.92 8.37
C SER A 231 -8.66 -31.52 6.91
N SER A 232 -8.83 -30.22 6.64
CA SER A 232 -8.51 -29.59 5.35
C SER A 232 -7.03 -29.24 5.30
N ILE A 233 -6.32 -29.78 4.31
CA ILE A 233 -4.90 -29.51 4.06
C ILE A 233 -4.77 -28.62 2.82
N TYR A 234 -3.98 -27.55 2.94
CA TYR A 234 -3.74 -26.55 1.91
C TYR A 234 -2.26 -26.54 1.48
N ARG A 235 -1.97 -26.22 0.22
CA ARG A 235 -0.60 -26.06 -0.29
C ARG A 235 0.01 -24.76 0.23
N GLY A 236 1.32 -24.74 0.51
CA GLY A 236 2.02 -23.65 1.19
C GLY A 236 1.96 -22.26 0.54
N ASP A 237 1.65 -22.19 -0.76
CA ASP A 237 1.45 -20.97 -1.53
C ASP A 237 0.01 -20.43 -1.47
N SER A 238 -0.92 -21.16 -0.88
CA SER A 238 -2.29 -20.69 -0.64
C SER A 238 -2.27 -19.45 0.27
N SER A 239 -3.15 -18.48 -0.01
CA SER A 239 -3.38 -17.37 0.92
C SER A 239 -3.94 -17.93 2.23
N ILE A 240 -3.27 -17.66 3.35
CA ILE A 240 -3.65 -18.17 4.67
C ILE A 240 -5.05 -17.66 5.04
N CYS A 241 -5.35 -16.40 4.74
CA CYS A 241 -6.65 -15.79 5.05
C CYS A 241 -7.78 -16.28 4.12
N ALA A 242 -7.50 -16.50 2.83
CA ALA A 242 -8.50 -17.09 1.93
C ALA A 242 -8.76 -18.57 2.28
N SER A 243 -7.72 -19.31 2.68
CA SER A 243 -7.84 -20.70 3.16
C SER A 243 -8.63 -20.80 4.47
N ALA A 244 -8.45 -19.83 5.39
CA ALA A 244 -9.23 -19.75 6.63
C ALA A 244 -10.72 -19.41 6.39
N LEU A 245 -11.02 -18.62 5.35
CA LEU A 245 -12.40 -18.38 4.90
C LEU A 245 -13.01 -19.61 4.23
N HIS A 246 -12.27 -20.25 3.31
CA HIS A 246 -12.66 -21.50 2.65
C HIS A 246 -12.97 -22.61 3.67
N ALA A 247 -12.14 -22.75 4.72
CA ALA A 247 -12.37 -23.67 5.84
C ALA A 247 -13.53 -23.29 6.78
N GLY A 248 -14.13 -22.10 6.65
CA GLY A 248 -15.18 -21.60 7.55
C GLY A 248 -14.70 -21.23 8.97
N LEU A 249 -13.38 -21.10 9.16
CA LEU A 249 -12.78 -20.84 10.48
C LEU A 249 -12.89 -19.38 10.92
N ILE A 250 -12.98 -18.46 9.95
CA ILE A 250 -13.16 -17.01 10.14
C ILE A 250 -14.30 -16.48 9.26
N ASP A 251 -14.76 -15.25 9.51
CA ASP A 251 -15.88 -14.61 8.80
C ASP A 251 -15.39 -13.41 7.99
N ASP A 252 -15.75 -13.31 6.72
CA ASP A 252 -15.28 -12.23 5.85
C ASP A 252 -15.71 -10.85 6.37
N ALA A 253 -16.89 -10.72 6.98
CA ALA A 253 -17.38 -9.45 7.49
C ALA A 253 -16.59 -8.92 8.72
N ARG A 254 -15.85 -9.79 9.43
CA ARG A 254 -15.16 -9.45 10.70
C ARG A 254 -13.68 -9.82 10.74
N GLY A 255 -13.18 -10.59 9.78
CA GLY A 255 -11.89 -11.27 9.88
C GLY A 255 -11.91 -12.33 11.00
N GLY A 256 -10.75 -12.61 11.57
CA GLY A 256 -10.62 -13.52 12.71
C GLY A 256 -9.18 -13.91 13.02
N CYS A 257 -9.03 -14.93 13.84
CA CYS A 257 -7.75 -15.59 14.13
C CYS A 257 -7.88 -17.11 13.98
N GLY A 258 -6.75 -17.77 13.79
CA GLY A 258 -6.61 -19.21 13.93
C GLY A 258 -5.18 -19.58 14.35
N ILE A 259 -4.93 -20.87 14.45
CA ILE A 259 -3.58 -21.44 14.49
C ILE A 259 -3.33 -22.08 13.12
N LEU A 260 -2.17 -21.77 12.53
CA LEU A 260 -1.63 -22.50 11.38
C LEU A 260 -0.66 -23.54 11.90
N HIS A 261 -0.74 -24.77 11.39
CA HIS A 261 0.26 -25.82 11.59
C HIS A 261 0.84 -26.22 10.24
N ARG A 262 2.18 -26.16 10.08
CA ARG A 262 2.86 -26.68 8.88
C ARG A 262 2.87 -28.21 8.92
N THR A 263 2.59 -28.86 7.80
CA THR A 263 2.34 -30.31 7.70
C THR A 263 3.27 -31.03 6.72
N GLY A 264 4.40 -30.41 6.37
CA GLY A 264 5.43 -31.03 5.54
C GLY A 264 4.99 -31.25 4.09
N GLU A 265 5.64 -32.20 3.42
CA GLU A 265 5.32 -32.58 2.05
C GLU A 265 3.97 -33.32 1.98
N GLN A 266 3.13 -32.92 1.02
CA GLN A 266 1.83 -33.54 0.74
C GLN A 266 1.60 -33.56 -0.77
N LYS A 267 0.60 -34.35 -1.20
CA LYS A 267 0.24 -34.52 -2.61
C LYS A 267 -1.27 -34.72 -2.80
N ASN A 268 -1.74 -34.71 -4.04
CA ASN A 268 -3.15 -34.88 -4.38
C ASN A 268 -4.04 -33.89 -3.60
N PHE A 269 -3.71 -32.60 -3.72
CA PHE A 269 -4.50 -31.49 -3.20
C PHE A 269 -5.78 -31.38 -4.05
N GLN A 270 -6.91 -31.84 -3.54
CA GLN A 270 -8.15 -31.89 -4.32
C GLN A 270 -8.98 -30.60 -4.17
N SER A 271 -9.53 -30.13 -5.30
CA SER A 271 -10.47 -29.01 -5.35
C SER A 271 -11.80 -29.33 -4.64
N ILE A 272 -12.39 -28.31 -4.04
CA ILE A 272 -13.77 -28.27 -3.57
C ILE A 272 -14.27 -26.80 -3.51
N MET A 273 -15.58 -26.60 -3.62
CA MET A 273 -16.23 -25.31 -3.38
C MET A 273 -16.73 -25.25 -1.93
N GLN A 274 -16.13 -24.38 -1.10
CA GLN A 274 -16.54 -24.19 0.31
C GLN A 274 -16.63 -22.71 0.67
N HIS A 275 -17.66 -22.35 1.45
CA HIS A 275 -17.90 -20.99 1.97
C HIS A 275 -17.84 -19.84 0.94
N GLY A 276 -18.12 -20.14 -0.34
CA GLY A 276 -18.09 -19.19 -1.45
C GLY A 276 -16.75 -19.06 -2.18
N ILE A 277 -15.74 -19.84 -1.79
CA ILE A 277 -14.43 -19.92 -2.45
C ILE A 277 -14.30 -21.30 -3.11
N GLU A 278 -13.92 -21.32 -4.39
CA GLU A 278 -13.53 -22.54 -5.09
C GLU A 278 -12.01 -22.71 -4.99
N SER A 279 -11.58 -23.80 -4.37
CA SER A 279 -10.17 -24.17 -4.31
C SER A 279 -9.68 -24.81 -5.61
N ILE A 280 -8.38 -24.73 -5.84
CA ILE A 280 -7.67 -25.24 -7.01
C ILE A 280 -7.13 -26.63 -6.68
N GLU A 281 -7.08 -27.52 -7.67
CA GLU A 281 -6.45 -28.83 -7.51
C GLU A 281 -4.97 -28.83 -7.90
N PHE A 282 -4.19 -29.70 -7.27
CA PHE A 282 -2.80 -29.96 -7.64
C PHE A 282 -2.46 -31.42 -7.32
N LEU A 283 -2.27 -32.23 -8.36
CA LEU A 283 -2.19 -33.69 -8.21
C LEU A 283 -0.85 -34.16 -7.63
N SER A 284 0.23 -33.43 -7.91
CA SER A 284 1.60 -33.83 -7.59
C SER A 284 2.02 -33.54 -6.14
N SER A 285 3.23 -33.98 -5.78
CA SER A 285 3.90 -33.66 -4.52
C SER A 285 4.36 -32.20 -4.45
N PHE A 286 4.20 -31.58 -3.27
CA PHE A 286 4.69 -30.23 -2.98
C PHE A 286 5.25 -30.17 -1.55
N PRO A 287 6.47 -29.62 -1.34
CA PRO A 287 7.25 -29.84 -0.12
C PRO A 287 6.70 -29.16 1.13
N MET A 288 5.78 -28.20 0.99
CA MET A 288 5.17 -27.50 2.11
C MET A 288 3.65 -27.45 2.01
N SER A 289 2.99 -27.96 3.04
CA SER A 289 1.56 -27.86 3.26
C SER A 289 1.25 -27.25 4.62
N PHE A 290 0.00 -26.83 4.83
CA PHE A 290 -0.49 -26.46 6.15
C PHE A 290 -1.95 -26.87 6.37
N ARG A 291 -2.29 -27.02 7.65
CA ARG A 291 -3.66 -27.17 8.14
C ARG A 291 -3.99 -26.02 9.11
N LEU A 292 -5.27 -25.71 9.26
CA LEU A 292 -5.75 -24.57 10.06
C LEU A 292 -6.69 -25.04 11.17
N GLU A 293 -6.60 -24.40 12.33
CA GLU A 293 -7.49 -24.62 13.49
C GLU A 293 -8.00 -23.28 14.03
N ASN A 294 -9.17 -23.28 14.68
CA ASN A 294 -9.70 -22.13 15.41
C ASN A 294 -10.00 -22.42 16.89
N GLU A 295 -9.57 -23.57 17.42
CA GLU A 295 -9.64 -23.90 18.83
C GLU A 295 -8.24 -24.00 19.45
N ALA A 296 -8.06 -23.46 20.66
CA ALA A 296 -6.86 -23.67 21.46
C ALA A 296 -7.18 -24.61 22.63
N SER A 297 -6.36 -25.66 22.80
CA SER A 297 -6.35 -26.53 23.97
C SER A 297 -5.48 -25.90 25.07
N SER A 298 -6.05 -25.77 26.27
CA SER A 298 -5.29 -25.30 27.44
C SER A 298 -4.60 -26.50 28.13
N PRO A 299 -3.29 -26.44 28.44
CA PRO A 299 -2.63 -27.54 29.14
C PRO A 299 -3.19 -27.77 30.55
N ASP A 300 -3.77 -26.74 31.17
CA ASP A 300 -4.33 -26.80 32.53
C ASP A 300 -5.80 -27.25 32.58
N SER A 301 -6.45 -27.49 31.44
CA SER A 301 -7.81 -28.04 31.42
C SER A 301 -8.17 -28.70 30.09
N ASN A 302 -8.82 -29.88 30.15
CA ASN A 302 -9.40 -30.60 28.98
C ASN A 302 -10.64 -29.88 28.40
N LYS A 303 -10.48 -28.60 28.08
CA LYS A 303 -11.50 -27.71 27.54
C LYS A 303 -10.85 -26.95 26.40
N THR A 304 -11.20 -27.31 25.17
CA THR A 304 -10.90 -26.43 24.03
C THR A 304 -11.69 -25.13 24.16
N THR A 305 -11.09 -24.05 23.70
CA THR A 305 -11.76 -22.75 23.63
C THR A 305 -11.56 -22.15 22.24
N PRO A 306 -12.64 -21.69 21.57
CA PRO A 306 -12.53 -21.08 20.26
C PRO A 306 -11.80 -19.73 20.36
N ILE A 307 -10.86 -19.50 19.43
CA ILE A 307 -9.94 -18.35 19.42
C ILE A 307 -10.70 -17.09 18.97
N LYS A 308 -11.19 -16.32 19.95
CA LYS A 308 -11.99 -15.11 19.71
C LYS A 308 -11.14 -13.85 19.59
N CYS A 309 -10.50 -13.67 18.44
CA CYS A 309 -10.03 -12.35 18.03
C CYS A 309 -11.17 -11.50 17.43
N SER A 310 -11.24 -10.23 17.81
CA SER A 310 -12.07 -9.22 17.16
C SER A 310 -11.19 -8.18 16.44
N ASP A 311 -11.64 -7.68 15.30
CA ASP A 311 -10.94 -6.59 14.61
C ASP A 311 -11.25 -5.23 15.24
N ALA A 312 -10.49 -4.89 16.29
CA ALA A 312 -10.65 -3.63 17.04
C ALA A 312 -10.43 -2.35 16.19
N ARG A 313 -9.98 -2.46 14.93
CA ARG A 313 -9.93 -1.39 13.94
C ARG A 313 -11.21 -0.55 13.95
N TRP A 314 -12.37 -1.20 13.85
CA TRP A 314 -13.67 -0.53 13.77
C TRP A 314 -14.08 0.13 15.08
N SER A 315 -13.73 -0.45 16.23
CA SER A 315 -13.99 0.14 17.55
C SER A 315 -13.11 1.37 17.82
N LEU A 316 -11.83 1.31 17.48
CA LEU A 316 -10.90 2.43 17.55
C LEU A 316 -11.31 3.54 16.58
N PHE A 317 -11.67 3.18 15.33
CA PHE A 317 -12.20 4.13 14.35
C PHE A 317 -13.48 4.81 14.84
N ALA A 318 -14.44 4.08 15.42
CA ALA A 318 -15.68 4.68 15.94
C ALA A 318 -15.40 5.71 17.06
N PHE A 319 -14.50 5.39 18.01
CA PHE A 319 -14.04 6.34 19.02
C PHE A 319 -13.39 7.58 18.38
N THR A 320 -12.45 7.37 17.47
CA THR A 320 -11.72 8.46 16.79
C THR A 320 -12.62 9.32 15.90
N LEU A 321 -13.63 8.73 15.25
CA LEU A 321 -14.63 9.43 14.45
C LEU A 321 -15.51 10.33 15.33
N ILE A 322 -16.00 9.82 16.47
CA ILE A 322 -16.77 10.62 17.43
C ILE A 322 -15.90 11.77 17.97
N TRP A 323 -14.64 11.49 18.30
CA TRP A 323 -13.72 12.50 18.84
C TRP A 323 -13.37 13.59 17.83
N THR A 324 -13.03 13.21 16.58
CA THR A 324 -12.77 14.16 15.50
C THR A 324 -14.00 14.96 15.10
N THR A 325 -15.19 14.35 15.11
CA THR A 325 -16.47 15.05 14.91
C THR A 325 -16.69 16.14 15.99
N PHE A 326 -16.48 15.80 17.26
CA PHE A 326 -16.57 16.77 18.36
C PHE A 326 -15.55 17.91 18.21
N LEU A 327 -14.28 17.59 17.95
CA LEU A 327 -13.25 18.60 17.70
C LEU A 327 -13.57 19.48 16.48
N SER A 328 -14.11 18.91 15.39
CA SER A 328 -14.51 19.67 14.20
C SER A 328 -15.58 20.71 14.49
N LEU A 329 -16.59 20.36 15.29
CA LEU A 329 -17.68 21.26 15.67
C LEU A 329 -17.25 22.38 16.64
N VAL A 330 -16.11 22.23 17.31
CA VAL A 330 -15.63 23.14 18.36
C VAL A 330 -14.42 23.98 17.93
N VAL A 331 -13.51 23.46 17.12
CA VAL A 331 -12.28 24.15 16.72
C VAL A 331 -12.55 25.09 15.54
N THR A 332 -12.67 26.38 15.85
CA THR A 332 -12.89 27.48 14.90
C THR A 332 -11.65 27.83 14.06
N SER A 333 -10.46 27.67 14.62
CA SER A 333 -9.19 28.03 13.97
C SER A 333 -8.79 27.01 12.89
N ALA A 334 -8.80 27.44 11.63
CA ALA A 334 -8.42 26.61 10.47
C ALA A 334 -7.08 25.84 10.60
N PRO A 335 -5.95 26.46 10.99
CA PRO A 335 -4.69 25.71 11.14
C PRO A 335 -4.73 24.73 12.32
N ALA A 336 -5.38 25.12 13.43
CA ALA A 336 -5.50 24.25 14.60
C ALA A 336 -6.37 23.02 14.28
N PHE A 337 -7.49 23.22 13.57
CA PHE A 337 -8.35 22.16 13.08
C PHE A 337 -7.60 21.22 12.13
N TYR A 338 -6.97 21.76 11.07
CA TYR A 338 -6.24 20.95 10.09
C TYR A 338 -5.16 20.10 10.77
N SER A 339 -4.29 20.69 11.59
CA SER A 339 -3.18 19.96 12.22
C SER A 339 -3.67 18.88 13.19
N MET A 340 -4.78 19.12 13.92
CA MET A 340 -5.36 18.09 14.81
C MET A 340 -5.94 16.93 14.01
N MET A 341 -6.72 17.22 12.96
CA MET A 341 -7.32 16.18 12.12
C MET A 341 -6.23 15.39 11.38
N TYR A 342 -5.23 16.08 10.81
CA TYR A 342 -4.11 15.45 10.13
C TYR A 342 -3.35 14.48 11.05
N PHE A 343 -2.99 14.91 12.27
CA PHE A 343 -2.32 14.05 13.26
C PHE A 343 -3.19 12.84 13.66
N ILE A 344 -4.47 13.07 14.00
CA ILE A 344 -5.37 12.02 14.49
C ILE A 344 -5.67 10.99 13.39
N VAL A 345 -5.96 11.44 12.16
CA VAL A 345 -6.19 10.56 11.01
C VAL A 345 -4.91 9.78 10.67
N TRP A 346 -3.73 10.42 10.72
CA TRP A 346 -2.45 9.75 10.47
C TRP A 346 -2.22 8.56 11.40
N PHE A 347 -2.29 8.76 12.72
CA PHE A 347 -2.04 7.67 13.68
C PHE A 347 -3.19 6.65 13.72
N GLN A 348 -4.43 7.04 13.45
CA GLN A 348 -5.53 6.09 13.24
C GLN A 348 -5.23 5.16 12.06
N VAL A 349 -4.78 5.69 10.91
CA VAL A 349 -4.42 4.88 9.73
C VAL A 349 -3.19 4.02 10.00
N ALA A 350 -2.06 4.65 10.37
CA ALA A 350 -0.75 4.01 10.50
C ALA A 350 -0.68 2.90 11.56
N MET A 351 -1.56 2.92 12.57
CA MET A 351 -1.60 1.92 13.65
C MET A 351 -2.79 0.95 13.54
N ALA A 352 -3.98 1.42 13.16
CA ALA A 352 -5.23 0.68 13.37
C ALA A 352 -6.03 0.40 12.09
N SER A 353 -6.33 1.43 11.28
CA SER A 353 -7.19 1.25 10.10
C SER A 353 -6.49 0.52 8.96
N ASP A 354 -5.26 0.93 8.63
CA ASP A 354 -4.55 0.38 7.48
C ASP A 354 -3.02 0.36 7.70
N PRO A 355 -2.55 -0.26 8.80
CA PRO A 355 -1.13 -0.28 9.15
C PRO A 355 -0.31 -1.15 8.19
N PRO A 356 1.01 -0.94 8.11
CA PRO A 356 1.96 -1.83 7.44
C PRO A 356 1.73 -3.32 7.76
N SER A 357 1.96 -4.18 6.77
CA SER A 357 1.65 -5.62 6.81
C SER A 357 2.62 -6.49 7.60
N ILE A 358 3.71 -5.92 8.13
CA ILE A 358 4.79 -6.62 8.84
C ILE A 358 5.24 -5.76 10.03
N GLY A 359 5.39 -6.38 11.20
CA GLY A 359 5.99 -5.75 12.38
C GLY A 359 5.24 -6.05 13.69
N SER A 360 5.98 -5.98 14.81
CA SER A 360 5.40 -5.93 16.15
C SER A 360 4.72 -4.59 16.42
N TYR A 361 4.05 -4.47 17.58
CA TYR A 361 3.56 -3.18 18.10
C TYR A 361 4.62 -2.07 18.03
N TYR A 362 5.88 -2.37 18.35
CA TYR A 362 6.96 -1.39 18.40
C TYR A 362 7.45 -0.99 17.02
N ASP A 363 7.46 -1.92 16.06
CA ASP A 363 7.83 -1.64 14.67
C ASP A 363 6.77 -0.76 14.00
N LEU A 364 5.47 -1.02 14.26
CA LEU A 364 4.39 -0.15 13.79
C LEU A 364 4.53 1.28 14.34
N VAL A 365 4.84 1.45 15.63
CA VAL A 365 5.11 2.78 16.23
C VAL A 365 6.33 3.45 15.58
N SER A 366 7.41 2.70 15.34
CA SER A 366 8.63 3.18 14.70
C SER A 366 8.37 3.67 13.27
N ILE A 367 7.70 2.85 12.45
CA ILE A 367 7.35 3.17 11.06
C ILE A 367 6.38 4.36 10.99
N ALA A 368 5.35 4.38 11.86
CA ALA A 368 4.38 5.47 11.91
C ALA A 368 5.04 6.82 12.24
N LEU A 369 5.98 6.85 13.20
CA LEU A 369 6.74 8.05 13.58
C LEU A 369 7.75 8.47 12.51
N GLY A 370 8.52 7.52 11.96
CA GLY A 370 9.53 7.77 10.94
C GLY A 370 8.94 8.36 9.65
N ARG A 371 7.73 7.93 9.27
CA ARG A 371 6.98 8.50 8.15
C ARG A 371 6.24 9.80 8.53
N PHE A 372 5.81 9.97 9.80
CA PHE A 372 5.05 11.13 10.23
C PHE A 372 5.81 12.45 10.06
N LEU A 373 7.10 12.51 10.39
CA LEU A 373 7.85 13.78 10.31
C LEU A 373 7.92 14.37 8.87
N PRO A 374 8.38 13.64 7.84
CA PRO A 374 8.33 14.14 6.46
C PRO A 374 6.89 14.26 5.95
N GLY A 375 5.98 13.37 6.36
CA GLY A 375 4.55 13.46 6.06
C GLY A 375 3.94 14.79 6.51
N ALA A 376 4.18 15.18 7.77
CA ALA A 376 3.69 16.42 8.37
C ALA A 376 4.30 17.68 7.76
N PHE A 377 5.56 17.64 7.31
CA PHE A 377 6.14 18.75 6.53
C PHE A 377 5.38 18.97 5.23
N VAL A 378 5.14 17.91 4.45
CA VAL A 378 4.32 18.01 3.23
C VAL A 378 2.87 18.36 3.58
N GLY A 379 2.32 17.82 4.68
CA GLY A 379 1.00 18.17 5.21
C GLY A 379 0.86 19.66 5.54
N PHE A 380 1.90 20.31 6.05
CA PHE A 380 1.97 21.76 6.23
C PHE A 380 1.99 22.51 4.90
N VAL A 381 2.76 22.06 3.91
CA VAL A 381 2.78 22.64 2.54
C VAL A 381 1.39 22.54 1.89
N LEU A 382 0.75 21.37 1.95
CA LEU A 382 -0.60 21.14 1.43
C LEU A 382 -1.65 22.00 2.14
N TYR A 383 -1.55 22.16 3.46
CA TYR A 383 -2.36 23.14 4.17
C TYR A 383 -2.11 24.55 3.65
N TYR A 384 -0.87 25.03 3.69
CA TYR A 384 -0.53 26.44 3.45
C TYR A 384 -0.94 26.92 2.05
N PHE A 385 -0.64 26.11 1.03
CA PHE A 385 -0.90 26.48 -0.37
C PHE A 385 -2.27 26.01 -0.89
N CYS A 386 -2.81 24.88 -0.41
CA CYS A 386 -4.07 24.33 -0.92
C CYS A 386 -5.25 24.50 0.04
N VAL A 387 -5.22 23.85 1.20
CA VAL A 387 -6.41 23.68 2.07
C VAL A 387 -6.75 24.95 2.87
N ARG A 388 -5.78 25.83 3.14
CA ARG A 388 -5.99 27.11 3.86
C ARG A 388 -7.10 27.95 3.23
N TYR A 389 -7.23 27.94 1.91
CA TYR A 389 -8.27 28.72 1.20
C TYR A 389 -9.69 28.15 1.37
N THR A 390 -9.86 26.84 1.56
CA THR A 390 -11.19 26.24 1.79
C THR A 390 -11.65 26.44 3.24
N LEU A 391 -10.70 26.55 4.18
CA LEU A 391 -10.96 26.63 5.62
C LEU A 391 -10.85 28.04 6.23
N LYS A 392 -10.24 29.04 5.56
CA LYS A 392 -10.12 30.43 6.07
C LYS A 392 -11.52 30.99 6.39
N ASN A 393 -11.72 31.42 7.62
CA ASN A 393 -12.95 32.05 8.12
C ASN A 393 -14.24 31.20 7.91
N LEU A 394 -14.12 29.86 7.92
CA LEU A 394 -15.25 28.96 7.66
C LEU A 394 -16.18 28.77 8.88
N ASP A 395 -17.12 29.70 9.06
CA ASP A 395 -18.18 29.63 10.08
C ASP A 395 -19.15 28.45 9.87
N ALA A 396 -19.16 27.85 8.68
CA ALA A 396 -19.92 26.66 8.32
C ALA A 396 -19.29 25.37 8.91
N HIS A 397 -19.33 25.24 10.23
CA HIS A 397 -18.78 24.10 10.98
C HIS A 397 -19.46 22.76 10.68
N TRP A 398 -20.76 22.73 10.34
CA TRP A 398 -21.43 21.50 9.92
C TRP A 398 -20.92 21.07 8.54
N ASP A 399 -20.85 21.99 7.58
CA ASP A 399 -20.29 21.76 6.25
C ASP A 399 -18.83 21.30 6.32
N LYS A 400 -18.01 21.92 7.19
CA LYS A 400 -16.63 21.48 7.51
C LYS A 400 -16.57 20.05 8.05
N THR A 401 -17.52 19.68 8.92
CA THR A 401 -17.56 18.35 9.56
C THR A 401 -18.05 17.27 8.60
N VAL A 402 -19.11 17.53 7.83
CA VAL A 402 -19.69 16.54 6.90
C VAL A 402 -18.87 16.41 5.63
N LEU A 403 -18.44 17.53 5.03
CA LEU A 403 -17.76 17.52 3.73
C LEU A 403 -16.25 17.34 3.87
N TRP A 404 -15.57 18.18 4.66
CA TRP A 404 -14.10 18.09 4.76
C TRP A 404 -13.65 16.90 5.62
N LEU A 405 -14.14 16.79 6.86
CA LEU A 405 -13.75 15.68 7.74
C LEU A 405 -14.34 14.34 7.27
N GLY A 406 -15.62 14.32 6.85
CA GLY A 406 -16.23 13.13 6.24
C GLY A 406 -15.49 12.68 4.97
N GLY A 407 -15.17 13.61 4.06
CA GLY A 407 -14.34 13.32 2.89
C GLY A 407 -12.94 12.81 3.27
N CYS A 408 -12.30 13.43 4.25
CA CYS A 408 -10.99 13.00 4.76
C CYS A 408 -11.02 11.55 5.29
N TRP A 409 -12.07 11.15 6.02
CA TRP A 409 -12.22 9.75 6.43
C TRP A 409 -12.48 8.80 5.26
N VAL A 410 -13.27 9.20 4.25
CA VAL A 410 -13.49 8.40 3.03
C VAL A 410 -12.17 8.16 2.27
N GLY A 411 -11.29 9.15 2.18
CA GLY A 411 -9.96 8.98 1.58
C GLY A 411 -8.96 8.24 2.47
N ALA A 412 -9.02 8.42 3.79
CA ALA A 412 -8.11 7.77 4.74
C ALA A 412 -8.36 6.25 4.86
N LEU A 413 -9.61 5.82 4.65
CA LEU A 413 -10.05 4.42 4.62
C LEU A 413 -10.02 3.83 3.19
N ASN A 414 -9.06 4.22 2.35
CA ASN A 414 -8.96 3.87 0.93
C ASN A 414 -9.27 2.38 0.62
N THR A 415 -8.73 1.46 1.42
CA THR A 415 -8.91 0.00 1.25
C THR A 415 -10.28 -0.56 1.67
N ASP A 416 -11.05 0.21 2.42
CA ASP A 416 -12.46 -0.05 2.69
C ASP A 416 -13.40 0.81 1.80
N THR A 417 -12.86 1.70 0.95
CA THR A 417 -13.63 2.63 0.09
C THR A 417 -13.30 2.53 -1.41
N PHE A 418 -12.20 3.12 -1.88
CA PHE A 418 -11.87 3.23 -3.30
C PHE A 418 -11.22 1.96 -3.87
N ASP A 419 -10.43 1.20 -3.09
CA ASP A 419 -9.84 -0.08 -3.56
C ASP A 419 -10.90 -1.19 -3.75
N ARG A 420 -12.15 -0.94 -3.34
CA ARG A 420 -13.31 -1.82 -3.59
C ARG A 420 -13.97 -1.54 -4.96
N ILE A 421 -13.52 -0.52 -5.68
CA ILE A 421 -13.93 -0.26 -7.07
C ILE A 421 -13.17 -1.24 -7.98
N PRO A 422 -13.83 -1.99 -8.88
CA PRO A 422 -13.20 -3.05 -9.67
C PRO A 422 -12.37 -2.49 -10.84
N ILE A 423 -11.31 -1.74 -10.56
CA ILE A 423 -10.35 -1.24 -11.55
C ILE A 423 -8.94 -1.47 -11.00
N SER A 424 -8.44 -2.69 -11.12
CA SER A 424 -7.10 -3.05 -10.65
C SER A 424 -6.00 -2.46 -11.54
N ARG A 425 -6.26 -2.37 -12.85
CA ARG A 425 -5.35 -1.86 -13.89
C ARG A 425 -6.13 -1.20 -15.03
N LEU A 426 -5.43 -0.38 -15.82
CA LEU A 426 -5.99 0.31 -16.99
C LEU A 426 -5.57 -0.31 -18.33
N THR A 427 -5.14 -1.59 -18.34
CA THR A 427 -4.82 -2.27 -19.60
C THR A 427 -6.10 -2.75 -20.31
N PRO A 428 -6.11 -2.86 -21.66
CA PRO A 428 -7.28 -3.37 -22.39
C PRO A 428 -7.67 -4.80 -22.02
N HIS A 429 -6.71 -5.62 -21.60
CA HIS A 429 -6.91 -7.00 -21.16
C HIS A 429 -7.66 -7.07 -19.83
N ASP A 430 -7.16 -6.33 -18.84
CA ASP A 430 -7.66 -6.39 -17.46
C ASP A 430 -9.07 -5.79 -17.35
N ILE A 431 -9.37 -4.75 -18.16
CA ILE A 431 -10.71 -4.15 -18.27
C ILE A 431 -11.74 -5.13 -18.87
N GLN A 432 -11.32 -6.11 -19.67
CA GLN A 432 -12.19 -7.14 -20.24
C GLN A 432 -12.40 -8.33 -19.28
N GLN A 433 -11.37 -8.74 -18.55
CA GLN A 433 -11.46 -9.89 -17.64
C GLN A 433 -12.05 -9.54 -16.26
N GLN A 434 -11.83 -8.33 -15.74
CA GLN A 434 -12.33 -7.93 -14.42
C GLN A 434 -13.83 -7.55 -14.47
N PRO A 435 -14.73 -8.28 -13.80
CA PRO A 435 -16.17 -8.05 -13.89
C PRO A 435 -16.57 -6.68 -13.36
N GLY A 436 -17.24 -5.89 -14.20
CA GLY A 436 -17.70 -4.54 -13.87
C GLY A 436 -16.69 -3.41 -14.09
N ALA A 437 -15.44 -3.72 -14.49
CA ALA A 437 -14.38 -2.72 -14.64
C ALA A 437 -14.70 -1.61 -15.65
N LEU A 438 -15.23 -1.97 -16.82
CA LEU A 438 -15.66 -1.00 -17.83
C LEU A 438 -16.71 -0.01 -17.29
N THR A 439 -17.70 -0.49 -16.56
CA THR A 439 -18.76 0.34 -15.96
C THR A 439 -18.19 1.28 -14.89
N ALA A 440 -17.33 0.76 -14.02
CA ALA A 440 -16.65 1.56 -13.01
C ALA A 440 -15.77 2.65 -13.65
N LEU A 441 -15.00 2.31 -14.69
CA LEU A 441 -14.12 3.23 -15.40
C LEU A 441 -14.91 4.39 -16.04
N ILE A 442 -16.04 4.10 -16.70
CA ILE A 442 -16.92 5.12 -17.29
C ILE A 442 -17.45 6.07 -16.20
N ILE A 443 -17.89 5.54 -15.05
CA ILE A 443 -18.40 6.35 -13.94
C ILE A 443 -17.30 7.24 -13.35
N VAL A 444 -16.10 6.69 -13.10
CA VAL A 444 -14.97 7.43 -12.51
C VAL A 444 -14.47 8.52 -13.47
N VAL A 445 -14.22 8.20 -14.73
CA VAL A 445 -13.74 9.16 -15.74
C VAL A 445 -14.79 10.24 -16.00
N GLY A 446 -16.06 9.88 -16.16
CA GLY A 446 -17.15 10.84 -16.30
C GLY A 446 -17.28 11.78 -15.09
N SER A 447 -17.15 11.24 -13.87
CA SER A 447 -17.16 12.05 -12.64
C SER A 447 -15.98 13.02 -12.59
N LEU A 448 -14.76 12.57 -12.90
CA LEU A 448 -13.57 13.42 -12.93
C LEU A 448 -13.68 14.54 -13.97
N ILE A 449 -14.25 14.26 -15.14
CA ILE A 449 -14.52 15.26 -16.19
C ILE A 449 -15.51 16.33 -15.69
N VAL A 450 -16.61 15.92 -15.05
CA VAL A 450 -17.61 16.85 -14.47
C VAL A 450 -16.99 17.69 -13.35
N ILE A 451 -16.17 17.08 -12.49
CA ILE A 451 -15.43 17.79 -11.42
C ILE A 451 -14.47 18.81 -12.03
N ALA A 452 -13.69 18.44 -13.04
CA ALA A 452 -12.71 19.31 -13.69
C ALA A 452 -13.38 20.53 -14.34
N PHE A 453 -14.45 20.33 -15.13
CA PHE A 453 -15.21 21.43 -15.71
C PHE A 453 -15.89 22.30 -14.65
N GLY A 454 -16.42 21.71 -13.57
CA GLY A 454 -17.01 22.42 -12.45
C GLY A 454 -16.02 23.32 -11.70
N GLN A 455 -14.85 22.81 -11.34
CA GLN A 455 -13.78 23.60 -10.73
C GLN A 455 -13.27 24.67 -11.69
N ALA A 456 -13.03 24.34 -12.97
CA ALA A 456 -12.60 25.30 -13.99
C ALA A 456 -13.57 26.47 -14.16
N HIS A 457 -14.88 26.21 -14.17
CA HIS A 457 -15.91 27.25 -14.19
C HIS A 457 -15.85 28.15 -12.94
N CYS A 458 -15.63 27.57 -11.76
CA CYS A 458 -15.49 28.34 -10.51
C CYS A 458 -14.20 29.19 -10.50
N TYR A 459 -13.05 28.64 -10.91
CA TYR A 459 -11.81 29.43 -11.09
C TYR A 459 -11.97 30.55 -12.11
N ARG A 460 -12.74 30.34 -13.17
CA ARG A 460 -13.13 31.41 -14.11
C ARG A 460 -13.99 32.47 -13.42
N ARG A 461 -14.97 32.11 -12.58
CA ARG A 461 -15.78 33.12 -11.87
C ARG A 461 -15.00 33.91 -10.81
N GLU A 462 -13.97 33.33 -10.20
CA GLU A 462 -12.99 34.04 -9.36
C GLU A 462 -11.90 34.81 -10.15
N GLY A 463 -11.86 34.71 -11.48
CA GLY A 463 -10.80 35.31 -12.31
C GLY A 463 -9.42 34.65 -12.20
N ARG A 464 -9.32 33.51 -11.53
CA ARG A 464 -8.09 32.76 -11.22
C ARG A 464 -7.77 31.62 -12.21
N PHE A 465 -8.57 31.47 -13.28
CA PHE A 465 -8.41 30.40 -14.29
C PHE A 465 -6.99 30.30 -14.86
N PHE A 466 -6.42 31.41 -15.34
CA PHE A 466 -5.09 31.41 -15.97
C PHE A 466 -3.94 31.04 -15.00
N PRO A 467 -3.87 31.59 -13.77
CA PRO A 467 -2.96 31.07 -12.74
C PRO A 467 -3.12 29.56 -12.46
N THR A 468 -4.35 29.08 -12.28
CA THR A 468 -4.58 27.65 -11.94
C THR A 468 -4.19 26.72 -13.09
N ILE A 469 -4.56 27.01 -14.35
CA ILE A 469 -4.16 26.16 -15.48
C ILE A 469 -2.65 26.22 -15.76
N SER A 470 -1.97 27.31 -15.39
CA SER A 470 -0.51 27.40 -15.46
C SER A 470 0.17 26.45 -14.47
N ILE A 471 -0.34 26.32 -13.24
CA ILE A 471 0.13 25.32 -12.26
C ILE A 471 -0.06 23.91 -12.82
N TYR A 472 -1.22 23.61 -13.39
CA TYR A 472 -1.46 22.31 -14.04
C TYR A 472 -0.56 22.07 -15.25
N GLY A 473 -0.23 23.09 -16.03
CA GLY A 473 0.76 23.01 -17.11
C GLY A 473 2.15 22.61 -16.61
N VAL A 474 2.60 23.16 -15.48
CA VAL A 474 3.87 22.76 -14.84
C VAL A 474 3.81 21.33 -14.31
N LEU A 475 2.73 20.93 -13.65
CA LEU A 475 2.56 19.56 -13.15
C LEU A 475 2.56 18.53 -14.29
N VAL A 476 1.84 18.81 -15.38
CA VAL A 476 1.84 17.97 -16.59
C VAL A 476 3.22 17.93 -17.24
N ALA A 477 3.92 19.07 -17.34
CA ALA A 477 5.29 19.09 -17.88
C ALA A 477 6.26 18.23 -17.04
N VAL A 478 6.16 18.27 -15.71
CA VAL A 478 6.95 17.38 -14.82
C VAL A 478 6.61 15.92 -15.07
N VAL A 479 5.33 15.55 -15.18
CA VAL A 479 4.93 14.15 -15.47
C VAL A 479 5.43 13.71 -16.85
N LEU A 480 5.38 14.57 -17.88
CA LEU A 480 5.91 14.27 -19.22
C LEU A 480 7.45 14.11 -19.21
N ILE A 481 8.18 14.90 -18.43
CA ILE A 481 9.62 14.75 -18.24
C ILE A 481 9.94 13.42 -17.54
N LEU A 482 9.14 13.01 -16.55
CA LEU A 482 9.30 11.72 -15.87
C LEU A 482 8.99 10.54 -16.82
N VAL A 483 7.94 10.62 -17.63
CA VAL A 483 7.60 9.61 -18.66
C VAL A 483 8.68 9.51 -19.75
N ALA A 484 9.45 10.57 -20.00
CA ALA A 484 10.56 10.57 -20.94
C ALA A 484 11.88 9.94 -20.39
N VAL A 485 11.90 9.48 -19.13
CA VAL A 485 13.06 8.79 -18.56
C VAL A 485 13.12 7.34 -19.09
N PRO A 486 14.18 6.92 -19.79
CA PRO A 486 14.28 5.57 -20.35
C PRO A 486 14.37 4.50 -19.25
N ASN A 487 13.87 3.30 -19.57
CA ASN A 487 13.90 2.10 -18.72
C ASN A 487 13.16 2.23 -17.37
N MET A 488 12.25 3.20 -17.25
CA MET A 488 11.36 3.41 -16.12
C MET A 488 9.91 3.48 -16.61
N ASN A 489 8.93 3.09 -15.79
CA ASN A 489 7.52 3.38 -16.07
C ASN A 489 6.88 4.19 -14.92
N LEU A 490 5.80 4.89 -15.27
CA LEU A 490 5.06 5.78 -14.37
C LEU A 490 4.05 5.00 -13.50
N ARG A 491 4.20 5.04 -12.17
CA ARG A 491 3.24 4.47 -11.21
C ARG A 491 2.60 5.59 -10.38
N ILE A 492 1.36 5.96 -10.74
CA ILE A 492 0.65 7.05 -10.06
C ILE A 492 -0.13 6.51 -8.86
N HIS A 493 0.58 6.30 -7.75
CA HIS A 493 -0.01 6.05 -6.43
C HIS A 493 -1.04 7.14 -6.04
N HIS A 494 -2.02 6.78 -5.21
CA HIS A 494 -3.12 7.66 -4.78
C HIS A 494 -2.66 8.90 -4.00
N TYR A 495 -1.55 8.84 -3.27
CA TYR A 495 -0.96 10.06 -2.68
C TYR A 495 -0.40 11.01 -3.76
N ILE A 496 0.05 10.51 -4.91
CA ILE A 496 0.50 11.34 -6.06
C ILE A 496 -0.72 11.97 -6.74
N LEU A 497 -1.80 11.20 -6.97
CA LEU A 497 -3.08 11.76 -7.42
C LEU A 497 -3.56 12.89 -6.48
N SER A 498 -3.37 12.71 -5.18
CA SER A 498 -3.67 13.72 -4.16
C SER A 498 -2.84 15.00 -4.37
N LEU A 499 -1.52 14.88 -4.53
CA LEU A 499 -0.64 16.01 -4.83
C LEU A 499 -1.01 16.73 -6.15
N LEU A 500 -1.42 15.99 -7.17
CA LEU A 500 -1.82 16.54 -8.48
C LEU A 500 -3.17 17.28 -8.42
N PHE A 501 -4.18 16.75 -7.72
CA PHE A 501 -5.52 17.32 -7.72
C PHE A 501 -5.78 18.37 -6.63
N LEU A 502 -5.04 18.38 -5.52
CA LEU A 502 -5.28 19.31 -4.41
C LEU A 502 -5.18 20.82 -4.79
N PRO A 503 -4.25 21.28 -5.66
CA PRO A 503 -4.19 22.67 -6.09
C PRO A 503 -5.50 23.19 -6.72
N GLY A 504 -6.18 22.32 -7.47
CA GLY A 504 -7.50 22.55 -8.08
C GLY A 504 -8.68 22.54 -7.11
N THR A 505 -8.43 22.49 -5.79
CA THR A 505 -9.45 22.62 -4.74
C THR A 505 -9.35 23.93 -3.94
N THR A 506 -8.48 24.86 -4.34
CA THR A 506 -8.23 26.18 -3.70
C THR A 506 -9.37 27.20 -3.86
N LEU A 507 -10.63 26.80 -3.62
CA LEU A 507 -11.84 27.59 -3.78
C LEU A 507 -12.78 27.36 -2.58
N GLN A 508 -13.44 28.39 -2.06
CA GLN A 508 -14.35 28.22 -0.91
C GLN A 508 -15.77 27.78 -1.35
N THR A 509 -15.85 26.59 -1.98
CA THR A 509 -17.12 25.97 -2.40
C THR A 509 -17.36 24.64 -1.69
N ARG A 510 -18.63 24.23 -1.52
CA ARG A 510 -18.99 22.92 -0.93
C ARG A 510 -18.33 21.72 -1.66
N PRO A 511 -18.32 21.65 -3.01
CA PRO A 511 -17.54 20.63 -3.73
C PRO A 511 -16.04 20.65 -3.39
N SER A 512 -15.38 21.82 -3.46
CA SER A 512 -13.95 21.95 -3.18
C SER A 512 -13.59 21.59 -1.73
N LEU A 513 -14.50 21.87 -0.78
CA LEU A 513 -14.38 21.48 0.62
C LEU A 513 -14.44 19.93 0.80
N LEU A 514 -15.30 19.24 0.04
CA LEU A 514 -15.34 17.78 0.01
C LEU A 514 -14.09 17.19 -0.66
N TYR A 515 -13.71 17.68 -1.84
CA TYR A 515 -12.57 17.16 -2.60
C TYR A 515 -11.24 17.38 -1.87
N SER A 516 -11.03 18.55 -1.26
CA SER A 516 -9.84 18.79 -0.42
C SER A 516 -9.79 17.90 0.82
N GLY A 517 -10.94 17.50 1.37
CA GLY A 517 -11.03 16.46 2.39
C GLY A 517 -10.53 15.11 1.86
N ILE A 518 -11.19 14.59 0.82
CA ILE A 518 -10.87 13.27 0.21
C ILE A 518 -9.39 13.14 -0.15
N LEU A 519 -8.84 14.15 -0.84
CA LEU A 519 -7.44 14.13 -1.30
C LEU A 519 -6.44 14.20 -0.12
N ILE A 520 -6.75 14.90 0.98
CA ILE A 520 -5.93 14.84 2.20
C ILE A 520 -6.01 13.45 2.86
N GLY A 521 -7.19 12.82 2.86
CA GLY A 521 -7.37 11.45 3.32
C GLY A 521 -6.52 10.44 2.54
N LEU A 522 -6.60 10.50 1.20
CA LEU A 522 -5.83 9.64 0.29
C LEU A 522 -4.31 9.86 0.43
N PHE A 523 -3.87 11.12 0.59
CA PHE A 523 -2.48 11.46 0.86
C PHE A 523 -1.97 10.85 2.17
N ILE A 524 -2.77 10.93 3.25
CA ILE A 524 -2.45 10.30 4.53
C ILE A 524 -2.42 8.78 4.39
N ASN A 525 -3.41 8.15 3.75
CA ASN A 525 -3.45 6.69 3.58
C ASN A 525 -2.19 6.17 2.88
N GLY A 526 -1.88 6.71 1.70
CA GLY A 526 -0.75 6.25 0.90
C GLY A 526 0.58 6.30 1.65
N ILE A 527 0.89 7.42 2.31
CA ILE A 527 2.19 7.59 2.97
C ILE A 527 2.22 6.94 4.35
N ALA A 528 1.12 6.90 5.11
CA ALA A 528 1.06 6.19 6.37
C ALA A 528 1.33 4.68 6.19
N ARG A 529 0.70 4.07 5.17
CA ARG A 529 0.81 2.62 4.88
C ARG A 529 2.06 2.24 4.08
N TRP A 530 2.33 2.90 2.97
CA TRP A 530 3.40 2.53 2.03
C TRP A 530 4.65 3.40 2.17
N GLY A 531 4.48 4.67 2.56
CA GLY A 531 5.55 5.65 2.64
C GLY A 531 5.63 6.52 1.38
N PHE A 532 6.77 7.20 1.19
CA PHE A 532 7.07 7.92 -0.03
C PHE A 532 7.70 6.96 -1.04
N ASP A 533 6.86 6.17 -1.71
CA ASP A 533 7.28 5.36 -2.87
C ASP A 533 7.67 6.29 -4.05
N SER A 534 8.25 5.73 -5.11
CA SER A 534 8.64 6.48 -6.30
C SER A 534 7.46 6.67 -7.26
N ILE A 535 7.48 7.81 -7.97
CA ILE A 535 6.61 8.12 -9.11
C ILE A 535 7.03 7.30 -10.35
N LEU A 536 8.33 6.98 -10.45
CA LEU A 536 8.94 6.16 -11.49
C LEU A 536 9.53 4.90 -10.87
N GLN A 537 9.09 3.73 -11.33
CA GLN A 537 9.65 2.44 -10.92
C GLN A 537 10.25 1.71 -12.13
N THR A 538 11.26 0.86 -11.90
CA THR A 538 11.82 0.00 -12.93
C THR A 538 10.81 -1.09 -13.31
N PRO A 539 10.87 -1.67 -14.53
CA PRO A 539 10.02 -2.79 -14.92
C PRO A 539 9.98 -3.92 -13.86
N GLY A 540 11.14 -4.36 -13.37
CA GLY A 540 11.22 -5.39 -12.33
C GLY A 540 10.52 -5.02 -11.00
N ALA A 541 10.52 -3.74 -10.60
CA ALA A 541 9.82 -3.28 -9.40
C ALA A 541 8.30 -3.07 -9.60
N LEU A 542 7.84 -3.07 -10.86
CA LEU A 542 6.42 -2.91 -11.21
C LEU A 542 5.69 -4.23 -11.35
N LEU A 543 6.41 -5.28 -11.77
CA LEU A 543 5.81 -6.57 -12.08
C LEU A 543 5.34 -7.32 -10.84
N ASP A 544 6.03 -7.21 -9.69
CA ASP A 544 5.68 -7.91 -8.45
C ASP A 544 5.51 -9.44 -8.61
N GLY A 545 6.23 -10.02 -9.60
CA GLY A 545 6.12 -11.42 -10.03
C GLY A 545 5.34 -11.67 -11.33
N ALA A 546 4.79 -10.63 -11.96
CA ALA A 546 4.12 -10.70 -13.26
C ALA A 546 5.06 -10.98 -14.44
N LYS A 547 4.48 -11.43 -15.56
CA LYS A 547 5.19 -11.76 -16.80
C LYS A 547 5.91 -10.55 -17.42
N LEU A 548 7.17 -10.76 -17.80
CA LEU A 548 8.04 -9.79 -18.48
C LEU A 548 7.67 -9.58 -19.96
N GLY A 549 7.00 -10.55 -20.59
CA GLY A 549 6.82 -10.62 -22.04
C GLY A 549 8.05 -11.16 -22.79
N THR A 550 8.96 -11.82 -22.06
CA THR A 550 10.17 -12.46 -22.63
C THR A 550 9.82 -13.77 -23.32
N VAL A 551 10.62 -14.17 -24.31
CA VAL A 551 10.44 -15.45 -25.01
C VAL A 551 11.06 -16.57 -24.17
N PRO A 552 10.30 -17.58 -23.72
CA PRO A 552 10.87 -18.70 -22.95
C PRO A 552 11.92 -19.48 -23.77
N PRO A 553 12.87 -20.16 -23.10
CA PRO A 553 13.91 -20.92 -23.79
C PRO A 553 13.32 -22.02 -24.67
N LYS A 554 14.00 -22.35 -25.76
CA LYS A 554 13.61 -23.49 -26.62
C LYS A 554 13.86 -24.81 -25.91
N ILE A 555 12.79 -25.49 -25.50
CA ILE A 555 12.85 -26.80 -24.85
C ILE A 555 12.66 -27.89 -25.91
N TYR A 556 13.50 -28.91 -25.86
CA TYR A 556 13.39 -30.10 -26.71
C TYR A 556 12.75 -31.27 -25.93
N PRO A 557 12.10 -32.24 -26.60
CA PRO A 557 11.60 -33.45 -25.95
C PRO A 557 12.68 -34.16 -25.12
N PRO A 558 12.41 -34.50 -23.85
CA PRO A 558 13.36 -35.24 -23.03
C PRO A 558 13.62 -36.63 -23.61
N SER A 559 14.84 -37.13 -23.41
CA SER A 559 15.12 -38.54 -23.62
C SER A 559 14.65 -39.35 -22.40
N THR A 560 13.75 -40.29 -22.63
CA THR A 560 13.25 -41.23 -21.61
C THR A 560 14.27 -42.36 -21.44
N THR A 561 14.87 -42.46 -20.26
CA THR A 561 15.83 -43.54 -19.95
C THR A 561 15.11 -44.78 -19.41
N ASP A 562 14.08 -44.55 -18.59
CA ASP A 562 13.04 -45.50 -18.24
C ASP A 562 11.74 -44.72 -17.90
N ALA A 563 10.69 -45.39 -17.42
CA ALA A 563 9.40 -44.77 -17.11
C ALA A 563 9.43 -43.77 -15.93
N ASN A 564 10.50 -43.74 -15.14
CA ASN A 564 10.70 -42.86 -13.99
C ASN A 564 11.96 -41.97 -14.12
N ASN A 565 12.64 -41.94 -15.28
CA ASN A 565 13.85 -41.13 -15.48
C ASN A 565 13.84 -40.38 -16.83
N LEU A 566 13.83 -39.05 -16.75
CA LEU A 566 13.97 -38.12 -17.88
C LEU A 566 15.36 -37.50 -17.91
N VAL A 567 15.90 -37.27 -19.11
CA VAL A 567 17.12 -36.47 -19.32
C VAL A 567 16.84 -35.39 -20.38
N PHE A 568 16.95 -34.13 -19.98
CA PHE A 568 16.82 -32.95 -20.83
C PHE A 568 18.20 -32.39 -21.19
N SER A 569 18.46 -32.18 -22.48
CA SER A 569 19.68 -31.55 -23.00
C SER A 569 19.39 -30.14 -23.55
N PHE A 570 20.33 -29.22 -23.38
CA PHE A 570 20.14 -27.79 -23.69
C PHE A 570 21.18 -27.26 -24.69
N PRO A 571 21.10 -27.66 -25.98
CA PRO A 571 22.15 -27.38 -26.96
C PRO A 571 22.24 -25.91 -27.41
N ASP A 572 21.11 -25.22 -27.54
CA ASP A 572 21.01 -23.92 -28.20
C ASP A 572 20.59 -22.77 -27.25
N LEU A 573 21.03 -22.80 -25.98
CA LEU A 573 20.63 -21.79 -24.99
C LEU A 573 21.04 -20.37 -25.41
N GLU A 574 20.09 -19.45 -25.33
CA GLU A 574 20.15 -18.13 -25.95
C GLU A 574 21.36 -17.30 -25.46
N PRO A 575 22.17 -16.67 -26.36
CA PRO A 575 23.45 -16.05 -25.99
C PRO A 575 23.39 -14.94 -24.93
N HIS A 576 22.23 -14.32 -24.70
CA HIS A 576 22.07 -13.21 -23.76
C HIS A 576 21.87 -13.65 -22.30
N ALA A 577 21.43 -14.88 -22.04
CA ALA A 577 21.22 -15.40 -20.69
C ALA A 577 22.51 -15.93 -20.06
N ASP A 578 22.69 -15.76 -18.75
CA ASP A 578 23.82 -16.33 -18.00
C ASP A 578 23.59 -17.81 -17.64
N GLY A 579 22.35 -18.29 -17.67
CA GLY A 579 22.00 -19.63 -17.22
C GLY A 579 20.55 -20.06 -17.51
N LEU A 580 20.18 -21.22 -16.96
CA LEU A 580 18.87 -21.86 -17.07
C LEU A 580 18.41 -22.32 -15.67
N SER A 581 17.12 -22.21 -15.41
CA SER A 581 16.43 -22.75 -14.23
C SER A 581 15.26 -23.64 -14.68
N VAL A 582 15.03 -24.73 -13.95
CA VAL A 582 13.90 -25.64 -14.17
C VAL A 582 13.10 -25.79 -12.87
N LEU A 583 11.81 -25.48 -12.98
CA LEU A 583 10.83 -25.78 -11.95
C LEU A 583 10.27 -27.19 -12.20
N VAL A 584 10.18 -28.00 -11.16
CA VAL A 584 9.38 -29.23 -11.15
C VAL A 584 8.40 -29.13 -9.99
N ASN A 585 7.11 -29.37 -10.28
CA ASN A 585 6.01 -29.30 -9.31
C ASN A 585 5.92 -27.93 -8.60
N ASP A 586 6.04 -26.85 -9.36
CA ASP A 586 6.09 -25.45 -8.90
C ASP A 586 7.26 -25.10 -7.95
N VAL A 587 8.31 -25.92 -7.89
CA VAL A 587 9.53 -25.69 -7.09
C VAL A 587 10.78 -25.66 -7.98
N GLU A 588 11.69 -24.70 -7.79
CA GLU A 588 12.99 -24.73 -8.48
C GLU A 588 13.80 -25.96 -8.05
N ARG A 589 14.09 -26.87 -8.99
CA ARG A 589 14.84 -28.12 -8.72
C ARG A 589 16.20 -28.18 -9.38
N PHE A 590 16.42 -27.42 -10.44
CA PHE A 590 17.68 -27.34 -11.16
C PHE A 590 17.97 -25.91 -11.56
N GLN A 591 19.24 -25.51 -11.41
CA GLN A 591 19.74 -24.21 -11.81
C GLN A 591 21.18 -24.37 -12.28
N VAL A 592 21.53 -23.80 -13.43
CA VAL A 592 22.88 -23.89 -13.99
C VAL A 592 23.29 -22.63 -14.73
N PHE A 593 24.57 -22.28 -14.65
CA PHE A 593 25.17 -21.12 -15.32
C PHE A 593 26.09 -21.56 -16.46
N ARG A 594 26.25 -20.70 -17.46
CA ARG A 594 27.04 -20.94 -18.67
C ARG A 594 28.50 -21.29 -18.33
N PRO A 595 29.02 -22.44 -18.79
CA PRO A 595 30.43 -22.77 -18.63
C PRO A 595 31.34 -21.75 -19.31
N LYS A 596 32.36 -21.26 -18.60
CA LYS A 596 33.28 -20.23 -19.10
C LYS A 596 34.16 -20.70 -20.26
N ASP A 597 34.36 -22.02 -20.38
CA ASP A 597 35.28 -22.63 -21.34
C ASP A 597 34.60 -23.09 -22.65
N GLY A 598 33.35 -22.68 -22.89
CA GLY A 598 32.59 -23.10 -24.07
C GLY A 598 32.15 -24.57 -24.06
N GLN A 599 32.15 -25.21 -22.89
CA GLN A 599 31.59 -26.55 -22.70
C GLN A 599 30.05 -26.52 -22.84
N HIS A 600 29.46 -27.67 -23.16
CA HIS A 600 28.00 -27.84 -23.20
C HIS A 600 27.38 -27.53 -21.84
N PHE A 601 26.13 -27.07 -21.81
CA PHE A 601 25.36 -27.07 -20.56
C PHE A 601 25.20 -28.53 -20.09
N PRO A 602 25.36 -28.83 -18.78
CA PRO A 602 25.12 -30.17 -18.28
C PRO A 602 23.64 -30.52 -18.40
N ASP A 603 23.36 -31.77 -18.77
CA ASP A 603 22.00 -32.28 -18.89
C ASP A 603 21.26 -32.24 -17.54
N PHE A 604 19.97 -31.93 -17.58
CA PHE A 604 19.09 -32.07 -16.42
C PHE A 604 18.49 -33.48 -16.41
N THR A 605 19.06 -34.35 -15.58
CA THR A 605 18.47 -35.65 -15.25
C THR A 605 17.49 -35.49 -14.09
N TRP A 606 16.24 -35.91 -14.30
CA TRP A 606 15.22 -35.96 -13.26
C TRP A 606 14.70 -37.38 -13.06
N ALA A 607 14.69 -37.82 -11.80
CA ALA A 607 14.16 -39.11 -11.38
C ALA A 607 12.88 -38.87 -10.56
N ARG A 608 11.77 -39.49 -10.97
CA ARG A 608 10.46 -39.32 -10.32
C ARG A 608 10.50 -39.84 -8.88
N THR A 609 10.21 -38.99 -7.89
CA THR A 609 10.26 -39.36 -6.46
C THR A 609 9.20 -40.40 -6.09
N TYR A 610 8.01 -40.30 -6.69
CA TYR A 610 6.88 -41.19 -6.47
C TYR A 610 6.46 -41.85 -7.79
N PRO A 611 6.52 -43.20 -7.91
CA PRO A 611 6.02 -43.89 -9.09
C PRO A 611 4.58 -43.51 -9.42
N ASP A 612 4.26 -43.47 -10.71
CA ASP A 612 2.95 -43.13 -11.27
C ASP A 612 2.39 -41.74 -10.88
N GLU A 613 3.21 -40.85 -10.31
CA GLU A 613 2.84 -39.45 -10.04
C GLU A 613 2.91 -38.60 -11.31
N VAL A 614 1.94 -37.70 -11.49
CA VAL A 614 1.97 -36.66 -12.54
C VAL A 614 2.91 -35.54 -12.08
N GLU A 615 3.87 -35.14 -12.90
CA GLU A 615 4.81 -34.05 -12.59
C GLU A 615 4.75 -32.93 -13.62
N TYR A 616 4.96 -31.69 -13.16
CA TYR A 616 4.81 -30.47 -13.97
C TYR A 616 6.14 -29.75 -14.13
N PHE A 617 6.55 -29.46 -15.37
CA PHE A 617 7.88 -28.92 -15.71
C PHE A 617 7.77 -27.54 -16.36
N ARG A 618 8.60 -26.60 -15.91
CA ARG A 618 8.71 -25.25 -16.50
C ARG A 618 10.17 -24.80 -16.57
N PHE A 619 10.55 -24.14 -17.66
CA PHE A 619 11.94 -23.79 -17.96
C PHE A 619 12.06 -22.28 -18.17
N GLY A 620 13.05 -21.63 -17.55
CA GLY A 620 13.25 -20.19 -17.61
C GLY A 620 14.72 -19.79 -17.66
N LEU A 621 15.04 -18.72 -18.38
CA LEU A 621 16.40 -18.19 -18.48
C LEU A 621 16.78 -17.43 -17.21
N VAL A 622 18.07 -17.51 -16.83
CA VAL A 622 18.62 -16.94 -15.58
C VAL A 622 19.70 -15.93 -15.93
N HIS A 623 19.74 -14.84 -15.17
CA HIS A 623 20.70 -13.75 -15.30
C HIS A 623 21.35 -13.42 -13.96
N THR A 624 22.62 -13.02 -13.99
CA THR A 624 23.41 -12.69 -12.80
C THR A 624 23.60 -11.18 -12.67
N ASN A 625 23.33 -10.65 -11.48
CA ASN A 625 23.59 -9.24 -11.19
C ASN A 625 25.08 -9.03 -10.85
N ALA A 626 25.66 -7.91 -11.28
CA ALA A 626 27.10 -7.61 -11.15
C ALA A 626 27.63 -7.54 -9.70
N LEU A 627 26.74 -7.47 -8.69
CA LEU A 627 27.08 -7.50 -7.26
C LEU A 627 26.59 -8.79 -6.56
N GLY A 628 26.18 -9.80 -7.32
CA GLY A 628 25.49 -11.00 -6.84
C GLY A 628 23.96 -10.83 -6.79
N GLY A 629 23.26 -11.95 -6.62
CA GLY A 629 21.81 -12.05 -6.81
C GLY A 629 21.43 -12.40 -8.25
N LEU A 630 20.27 -13.03 -8.41
CA LEU A 630 19.76 -13.54 -9.67
C LEU A 630 18.48 -12.82 -10.07
N TRP A 631 18.18 -12.77 -11.37
CA TRP A 631 16.84 -12.55 -11.87
C TRP A 631 16.52 -13.55 -12.99
N TYR A 632 15.24 -13.76 -13.26
CA TYR A 632 14.73 -14.79 -14.16
C TYR A 632 13.87 -14.15 -15.24
N GLU A 633 13.93 -14.69 -16.45
CA GLU A 633 12.93 -14.42 -17.50
C GLU A 633 11.65 -15.25 -17.29
N ASP A 634 10.65 -15.00 -18.12
CA ASP A 634 9.39 -15.74 -18.08
C ASP A 634 9.61 -17.24 -18.30
N PHE A 635 9.26 -18.02 -17.29
CA PHE A 635 9.25 -19.47 -17.38
C PHE A 635 8.16 -19.93 -18.36
N SER A 636 8.50 -20.95 -19.15
CA SER A 636 7.62 -21.57 -20.14
C SER A 636 6.22 -21.89 -19.62
N PRO A 637 5.23 -22.03 -20.51
CA PRO A 637 4.00 -22.76 -20.20
C PRO A 637 4.32 -24.14 -19.58
N PRO A 638 3.45 -24.67 -18.71
CA PRO A 638 3.70 -25.92 -18.00
C PRO A 638 3.60 -27.13 -18.91
N ALA A 639 4.72 -27.85 -19.05
CA ALA A 639 4.75 -29.17 -19.65
C ALA A 639 4.37 -30.23 -18.60
N VAL A 640 3.68 -31.29 -19.03
CA VAL A 640 3.13 -32.32 -18.14
C VAL A 640 3.78 -33.66 -18.44
N TRP A 641 4.30 -34.31 -17.40
CA TRP A 641 4.72 -35.70 -17.45
C TRP A 641 3.64 -36.57 -16.79
N GLY A 642 2.90 -37.32 -17.60
CA GLY A 642 1.78 -38.14 -17.17
C GLY A 642 2.19 -39.34 -16.32
N ALA A 643 1.25 -39.86 -15.53
CA ALA A 643 1.41 -41.09 -14.76
C ALA A 643 1.79 -42.28 -15.64
N ASP A 644 1.29 -42.30 -16.89
CA ASP A 644 1.58 -43.27 -17.95
C ASP A 644 2.99 -43.14 -18.58
N GLY A 645 3.77 -42.16 -18.14
CA GLY A 645 5.13 -41.88 -18.61
C GLY A 645 5.20 -40.98 -19.85
N ASN A 646 4.07 -40.58 -20.44
CA ASN A 646 4.05 -39.69 -21.60
C ASN A 646 4.41 -38.25 -21.21
N PHE A 647 5.27 -37.60 -21.98
CA PHE A 647 5.64 -36.20 -21.77
C PHE A 647 5.00 -35.30 -22.82
N VAL A 648 4.25 -34.30 -22.39
CA VAL A 648 3.48 -33.39 -23.25
C VAL A 648 3.91 -31.96 -23.00
N PHE A 649 4.37 -31.28 -24.05
CA PHE A 649 4.42 -29.82 -24.07
C PHE A 649 3.05 -29.28 -24.50
N PRO A 650 2.52 -28.22 -23.88
CA PRO A 650 1.44 -27.46 -24.48
C PRO A 650 1.95 -26.83 -25.78
N ASP A 651 1.14 -26.89 -26.84
CA ASP A 651 1.42 -26.14 -28.07
C ASP A 651 1.51 -24.66 -27.74
N SER A 652 2.51 -23.97 -28.30
CA SER A 652 2.56 -22.52 -28.21
C SER A 652 1.42 -21.92 -29.02
N GLU A 653 0.45 -21.32 -28.33
CA GLU A 653 -0.57 -20.47 -28.96
C GLU A 653 0.12 -19.30 -29.67
N ILE A 654 0.48 -19.51 -30.94
CA ILE A 654 0.62 -18.43 -31.91
C ILE A 654 -0.79 -17.86 -32.06
N PRO A 655 -1.05 -16.59 -31.70
CA PRO A 655 -2.37 -16.01 -31.89
C PRO A 655 -2.71 -16.06 -33.38
N GLU A 656 -3.76 -16.79 -33.76
CA GLU A 656 -4.29 -16.74 -35.11
C GLU A 656 -4.79 -15.31 -35.36
N ASP A 657 -4.04 -14.55 -36.16
CA ASP A 657 -4.44 -13.22 -36.61
C ASP A 657 -5.74 -13.37 -37.42
N PRO A 658 -6.89 -12.82 -36.97
CA PRO A 658 -8.19 -13.00 -37.60
C PRO A 658 -8.31 -12.10 -38.85
N GLY A 659 -7.37 -12.27 -39.79
CA GLY A 659 -7.05 -11.31 -40.83
C GLY A 659 -6.49 -11.91 -42.14
N SER A 660 -6.35 -13.24 -42.25
CA SER A 660 -5.82 -13.90 -43.47
C SER A 660 -6.79 -14.86 -44.17
N GLU A 661 -8.10 -14.54 -44.23
CA GLU A 661 -8.98 -15.22 -45.20
C GLU A 661 -8.48 -14.98 -46.64
N SER A 662 -8.45 -16.07 -47.42
CA SER A 662 -7.86 -16.12 -48.75
C SER A 662 -8.54 -15.19 -49.75
N LYS A 663 -7.77 -14.33 -50.43
CA LYS A 663 -8.16 -13.75 -51.72
C LYS A 663 -7.43 -14.43 -52.88
N SER A 664 -7.98 -15.57 -53.30
CA SER A 664 -7.85 -16.06 -54.67
C SER A 664 -8.79 -15.26 -55.58
N GLY A 665 -8.24 -14.42 -56.47
CA GLY A 665 -9.00 -13.58 -57.39
C GLY A 665 -8.12 -12.57 -58.12
#